data_AF-M3CV01-F1
#
_entry.id   AF-M3CV01-F1
#
_cell.length_a   1.000
_cell.length_b   1.000
_cell.length_c   1.000
_cell.angle_alpha   90.00
_cell.angle_beta   90.00
_cell.angle_gamma   90.00
#
_symmetry.space_group_name_H-M   'P 1'
#
loop_
_entity.id
_entity.type
_entity.pdbx_description
1 polymer ?
#
loop_
_entity_poly.entity_id
_entity_poly.type
_entity_poly.pdbx_seq_one_letter_code
_entity_poly.pdbx_strand_id
1 'polypeptide(L)'
;MARKIRIAAAQIGAVHRTTPRPEVLQRMISLLEDASQHQAEVVLFPEIAFTTFFPRYLIADQSELDSFFEHGDIRTAPQTAPLFTKAQELAIDISVGFAEATTDGQHFNSSIYFHAKTGSILAKYRKIHLPGTFEPFENPEATNQLEKRYFLPGDLGFNAFRVPDLADSSEPIFGMMICNDRRWPEAWRCLGLQGVEVVLCGFNTAGFAPDLWGSDAKQSPAQAEQDALFHHKLSMQSNSYMNATFSVCAARCGMDDGKYDLIGGSCIVDPEGRIVAEAKTKEDEVVFAEIDLDACRQGKTKTFDFERHRRVEHYQRISQQTGVVEPPRLNDDNNAMIESTAVSVSSKPNGIPSMMITNNGSANAHPSTPPKPIRILLINPNSTSSMTDSCLHSVQHTLPPDVSIAGFTGPANDSPTAIEGHVDAVLSSAACFRSLIHTHPDLIPSHDAILVACYSNHPLIGMLREEFDLPVIGIMEASLLVARSMGNQIGIIATSARSVKMHQASVGEAYGMGKYVAGIESCDLGVLDLERLPRENVLGVLRKVSRKLVGQGAEVLCLGCAGMTEMKVAVEEVVREEGVQVVDGVVAGVQTGHDLPGRGLGLQQVHLHQAVGWPDDKMEAQTADAELVALIFAKDDLHSEMWQKLFGSISNSYSQHTAHPDGAKILSTRFLDQIPTTATNGRVAEVKLSVGTTPTLRECKIFTDGPSLQTLQSQYHVEIILQPGPLYAAHRTPGLAVFDMDSTLIQQEVIDELARAVGLYDQVAAITEAAMRGEEPYTDFEASLRARVALLHGVPTTIWEQLKSEIITFTPGAPELLRVLIKLGWKGAVLSGGFTPLAEWVKDTLGLSYAYANHLVTDPVRGELTGELVSGQPIIHGLKKRELLLQIAKDNAISPENVIAVGDGSNDLPMMEVAGLGIAFNAKPKVQHAAPSKLNSTTLLDILYILGYSQEEINKALARPK
;
A
#
# COMPACT_ATOMS: atom_id res chain seq x y z
N MET A 1 28.03 15.36 26.88
CA MET A 1 27.84 14.21 27.79
C MET A 1 26.44 13.69 27.53
N ALA A 2 26.27 12.38 27.40
CA ALA A 2 24.98 11.75 27.13
C ALA A 2 23.99 12.03 28.27
N ARG A 3 22.74 12.37 27.94
CA ARG A 3 21.67 12.66 28.92
C ARG A 3 20.88 11.39 29.20
N LYS A 4 21.52 10.46 29.92
CA LYS A 4 20.94 9.15 30.19
C LYS A 4 20.01 9.17 31.40
N ILE A 5 18.86 8.51 31.26
CA ILE A 5 17.93 8.24 32.36
C ILE A 5 17.40 6.81 32.29
N ARG A 6 16.88 6.31 33.39
CA ARG A 6 16.34 4.96 33.52
C ARG A 6 14.84 5.00 33.78
N ILE A 7 14.09 4.39 32.88
CA ILE A 7 12.62 4.49 32.88
C ILE A 7 11.99 3.11 32.87
N ALA A 8 10.81 2.99 33.48
CA ALA A 8 10.05 1.76 33.49
C ALA A 8 8.54 1.96 33.27
N ALA A 9 7.91 0.96 32.67
CA ALA A 9 6.47 0.79 32.63
C ALA A 9 6.09 -0.34 33.58
N ALA A 10 5.21 -0.07 34.53
CA ALA A 10 4.65 -1.04 35.47
C ALA A 10 3.31 -1.53 34.94
N GLN A 11 3.33 -2.64 34.20
CA GLN A 11 2.12 -3.31 33.75
C GLN A 11 1.39 -3.91 34.94
N ILE A 12 0.06 -3.81 34.96
CA ILE A 12 -0.80 -4.44 35.97
C ILE A 12 -1.66 -5.51 35.28
N GLY A 13 -1.69 -6.72 35.82
CA GLY A 13 -2.59 -7.79 35.40
C GLY A 13 -4.05 -7.51 35.75
N ALA A 14 -4.88 -8.56 35.76
CA ALA A 14 -6.33 -8.40 35.97
C ALA A 14 -6.64 -7.75 37.33
N VAL A 15 -7.62 -6.84 37.33
CA VAL A 15 -8.21 -6.24 38.54
C VAL A 15 -9.72 -6.37 38.42
N HIS A 16 -10.27 -7.29 39.19
CA HIS A 16 -11.70 -7.60 39.22
C HIS A 16 -12.48 -6.46 39.88
N ARG A 17 -13.76 -6.32 39.56
CA ARG A 17 -14.66 -5.38 40.24
C ARG A 17 -14.71 -5.61 41.75
N THR A 18 -14.53 -6.85 42.18
CA THR A 18 -14.51 -7.25 43.59
C THR A 18 -13.13 -7.16 44.24
N THR A 19 -12.06 -6.83 43.50
CA THR A 19 -10.70 -6.76 44.05
C THR A 19 -10.62 -5.61 45.06
N PRO A 20 -10.23 -5.87 46.32
CA PRO A 20 -10.08 -4.80 47.31
C PRO A 20 -8.99 -3.80 46.92
N ARG A 21 -9.28 -2.51 47.07
CA ARG A 21 -8.31 -1.43 46.75
C ARG A 21 -6.94 -1.58 47.46
N PRO A 22 -6.84 -2.01 48.74
CA PRO A 22 -5.55 -2.24 49.39
C PRO A 22 -4.69 -3.30 48.69
N GLU A 23 -5.31 -4.30 48.06
CA GLU A 23 -4.60 -5.34 47.32
C GLU A 23 -3.99 -4.78 46.04
N VAL A 24 -4.75 -3.98 45.28
CA VAL A 24 -4.26 -3.28 44.08
C VAL A 24 -3.10 -2.36 44.45
N LEU A 25 -3.25 -1.59 45.53
CA LEU A 25 -2.21 -0.69 46.01
C LEU A 25 -0.92 -1.44 46.39
N GLN A 26 -1.05 -2.59 47.05
CA GLN A 26 0.10 -3.42 47.42
C GLN A 26 0.82 -3.96 46.18
N ARG A 27 0.09 -4.37 45.13
CA ARG A 27 0.67 -4.79 43.85
C ARG A 27 1.44 -3.65 43.18
N MET A 28 0.87 -2.44 43.17
CA MET A 28 1.54 -1.25 42.64
C MET A 28 2.83 -0.92 43.41
N ILE A 29 2.82 -1.05 44.74
CA ILE A 29 4.01 -0.87 45.59
C ILE A 29 5.07 -1.93 45.25
N SER A 30 4.69 -3.19 45.08
CA SER A 30 5.63 -4.25 44.69
C SER A 30 6.25 -4.00 43.32
N LEU A 31 5.46 -3.56 42.32
CA LEU A 31 5.99 -3.17 41.01
C LEU A 31 6.96 -1.98 41.10
N LEU A 32 6.71 -1.03 42.00
CA LEU A 32 7.62 0.09 42.24
C LEU A 32 8.93 -0.36 42.90
N GLU A 33 8.87 -1.30 43.84
CA GLU A 33 10.03 -1.93 44.47
C GLU A 33 10.83 -2.75 43.45
N ASP A 34 10.18 -3.48 42.55
CA ASP A 34 10.82 -4.21 41.45
C ASP A 34 11.49 -3.26 40.46
N ALA A 35 10.84 -2.16 40.08
CA ALA A 35 11.45 -1.12 39.26
C ALA A 35 12.68 -0.48 39.94
N SER A 36 12.65 -0.34 41.27
CA SER A 36 13.81 0.12 42.04
C SER A 36 15.01 -0.83 41.95
N GLN A 37 14.79 -2.15 41.83
CA GLN A 37 15.88 -3.11 41.63
C GLN A 37 16.60 -2.90 40.30
N HIS A 38 15.88 -2.38 39.30
CA HIS A 38 16.45 -1.95 38.02
C HIS A 38 16.99 -0.52 38.04
N GLN A 39 16.97 0.14 39.20
CA GLN A 39 17.38 1.53 39.38
C GLN A 39 16.60 2.48 38.45
N ALA A 40 15.31 2.20 38.25
CA ALA A 40 14.43 3.11 37.53
C ALA A 40 14.33 4.45 38.29
N GLU A 41 14.40 5.54 37.55
CA GLU A 41 14.26 6.91 38.07
C GLU A 41 12.83 7.42 37.84
N VAL A 42 12.15 6.89 36.82
CA VAL A 42 10.74 7.20 36.53
C VAL A 42 9.97 5.90 36.26
N VAL A 43 8.80 5.74 36.89
CA VAL A 43 7.89 4.60 36.68
C VAL A 43 6.51 5.09 36.23
N LEU A 44 6.04 4.55 35.11
CA LEU A 44 4.68 4.77 34.61
C LEU A 44 3.75 3.61 35.04
N PHE A 45 2.67 3.94 35.72
CA PHE A 45 1.54 3.06 35.98
C PHE A 45 0.40 3.23 34.95
N PRO A 46 -0.51 2.25 34.83
CA PRO A 46 -1.58 2.28 33.84
C PRO A 46 -2.62 3.39 34.08
N GLU A 47 -3.55 3.48 33.13
CA GLU A 47 -4.78 4.27 33.26
C GLU A 47 -5.71 3.66 34.32
N ILE A 48 -6.30 4.50 35.18
CA ILE A 48 -7.22 4.07 36.26
C ILE A 48 -6.60 2.89 37.05
N ALA A 49 -5.40 3.10 37.58
CA ALA A 49 -4.57 2.01 38.10
C ALA A 49 -5.04 1.47 39.46
N PHE A 50 -5.76 2.28 40.26
CA PHE A 50 -6.14 1.90 41.63
C PHE A 50 -7.38 1.00 41.72
N THR A 51 -8.09 0.79 40.61
CA THR A 51 -9.37 0.05 40.59
C THR A 51 -9.48 -0.83 39.35
N THR A 52 -10.58 -1.57 39.25
CA THR A 52 -10.99 -2.11 37.95
C THR A 52 -11.29 -0.98 36.97
N PHE A 53 -11.27 -1.25 35.65
CA PHE A 53 -11.77 -0.31 34.65
C PHE A 53 -13.29 -0.37 34.63
N PHE A 54 -13.87 0.32 35.60
CA PHE A 54 -15.31 0.37 35.84
C PHE A 54 -16.16 0.92 34.67
N PRO A 55 -15.64 1.69 33.68
CA PRO A 55 -16.45 2.10 32.52
C PRO A 55 -17.06 0.96 31.70
N ARG A 56 -16.65 -0.29 31.89
CA ARG A 56 -17.31 -1.44 31.26
C ARG A 56 -18.64 -1.86 31.92
N TYR A 57 -18.98 -1.27 33.06
CA TYR A 57 -20.18 -1.56 33.80
C TYR A 57 -21.16 -0.40 33.72
N LEU A 58 -22.45 -0.73 33.56
CA LEU A 58 -23.51 0.21 33.95
C LEU A 58 -23.67 0.13 35.47
N ILE A 59 -23.31 1.21 36.17
CA ILE A 59 -23.39 1.30 37.63
C ILE A 59 -24.55 2.22 37.98
N ALA A 60 -25.59 1.64 38.60
CA ALA A 60 -26.80 2.36 38.97
C ALA A 60 -26.73 2.97 40.38
N ASP A 61 -25.95 2.37 41.28
CA ASP A 61 -25.76 2.86 42.63
C ASP A 61 -24.70 3.97 42.66
N GLN A 62 -25.09 5.17 43.08
CA GLN A 62 -24.19 6.33 43.08
C GLN A 62 -23.04 6.15 44.08
N SER A 63 -23.29 5.53 45.24
CA SER A 63 -22.24 5.30 46.23
C SER A 63 -21.18 4.31 45.73
N GLU A 64 -21.59 3.30 44.96
CA GLU A 64 -20.69 2.40 44.29
C GLU A 64 -19.88 3.14 43.21
N LEU A 65 -20.54 3.94 42.37
CA LEU A 65 -19.86 4.73 41.35
C LEU A 65 -18.81 5.66 41.96
N ASP A 66 -19.18 6.40 43.01
CA ASP A 66 -18.30 7.34 43.71
C ASP A 66 -17.09 6.67 44.35
N SER A 67 -17.18 5.36 44.67
CA SER A 67 -16.07 4.59 45.25
C SER A 67 -14.92 4.30 44.29
N PHE A 68 -15.18 4.41 42.97
CA PHE A 68 -14.16 4.28 41.94
C PHE A 68 -13.39 5.58 41.69
N PHE A 69 -13.88 6.71 42.18
CA PHE A 69 -13.25 8.02 42.02
C PHE A 69 -12.37 8.38 43.23
N GLU A 70 -11.24 9.03 42.96
CA GLU A 70 -10.41 9.64 43.97
C GLU A 70 -10.88 11.07 44.26
N HIS A 71 -11.08 11.35 45.54
CA HIS A 71 -11.54 12.64 46.04
C HIS A 71 -10.39 13.37 46.74
N GLY A 72 -10.20 14.65 46.40
CA GLY A 72 -9.18 15.49 47.04
C GLY A 72 -7.75 15.19 46.57
N ASP A 73 -6.78 15.36 47.48
CA ASP A 73 -5.36 15.17 47.16
C ASP A 73 -4.93 13.71 47.31
N ILE A 74 -4.75 13.05 46.17
CA ILE A 74 -4.38 11.63 46.08
C ILE A 74 -3.02 11.31 46.72
N ARG A 75 -2.16 12.30 46.99
CA ARG A 75 -0.92 12.07 47.74
C ARG A 75 -1.15 11.78 49.21
N THR A 76 -2.29 12.24 49.73
CA THR A 76 -2.61 12.21 51.17
C THR A 76 -3.82 11.34 51.49
N ALA A 77 -4.63 11.00 50.49
CA ALA A 77 -5.77 10.13 50.67
C ALA A 77 -5.33 8.72 51.12
N PRO A 78 -5.94 8.13 52.18
CA PRO A 78 -5.46 6.87 52.77
C PRO A 78 -5.34 5.71 51.77
N GLN A 79 -6.19 5.68 50.75
CA GLN A 79 -6.26 4.62 49.75
C GLN A 79 -5.22 4.74 48.62
N THR A 80 -4.44 5.82 48.57
CA THR A 80 -3.41 6.06 47.53
C THR A 80 -2.09 6.57 48.09
N ALA A 81 -2.09 7.27 49.24
CA ALA A 81 -0.91 7.85 49.87
C ALA A 81 0.27 6.87 50.04
N PRO A 82 0.08 5.59 50.41
CA PRO A 82 1.19 4.65 50.55
C PRO A 82 2.06 4.49 49.30
N LEU A 83 1.49 4.60 48.09
CA LEU A 83 2.26 4.54 46.85
C LEU A 83 3.20 5.75 46.72
N PHE A 84 2.71 6.94 47.05
CA PHE A 84 3.51 8.17 47.01
C PHE A 84 4.58 8.18 48.09
N THR A 85 4.25 7.73 49.30
CA THR A 85 5.25 7.55 50.38
C THR A 85 6.36 6.60 49.92
N LYS A 86 6.01 5.46 49.32
CA LYS A 86 6.99 4.51 48.78
C LYS A 86 7.84 5.12 47.66
N ALA A 87 7.24 5.87 46.74
CA ALA A 87 7.95 6.58 45.69
C ALA A 87 9.00 7.56 46.25
N GLN A 88 8.66 8.29 47.32
CA GLN A 88 9.62 9.15 48.01
C GLN A 88 10.72 8.39 48.74
N GLU A 89 10.39 7.28 49.41
CA GLU A 89 11.36 6.40 50.07
C GLU A 89 12.40 5.85 49.09
N LEU A 90 11.97 5.49 47.88
CA LEU A 90 12.82 4.93 46.83
C LEU A 90 13.48 6.03 45.96
N ALA A 91 13.08 7.29 46.13
CA ALA A 91 13.48 8.42 45.28
C ALA A 91 13.19 8.19 43.78
N ILE A 92 12.02 7.62 43.47
CA ILE A 92 11.57 7.31 42.11
C ILE A 92 10.36 8.17 41.77
N ASP A 93 10.43 8.93 40.67
CA ASP A 93 9.29 9.67 40.17
C ASP A 93 8.24 8.71 39.61
N ILE A 94 6.96 9.03 39.79
CA ILE A 94 5.87 8.19 39.27
C ILE A 94 4.90 9.00 38.42
N SER A 95 4.45 8.38 37.33
CA SER A 95 3.24 8.80 36.62
C SER A 95 2.14 7.77 36.82
N VAL A 96 0.95 8.21 37.27
CA VAL A 96 -0.13 7.29 37.64
C VAL A 96 -1.48 7.82 37.18
N GLY A 97 -2.26 6.95 36.52
CA GLY A 97 -3.62 7.23 36.08
C GLY A 97 -4.67 6.86 37.15
N PHE A 98 -5.71 7.67 37.29
CA PHE A 98 -6.80 7.47 38.25
C PHE A 98 -8.08 8.18 37.77
N ALA A 99 -9.24 7.75 38.27
CA ALA A 99 -10.49 8.47 38.08
C ALA A 99 -10.57 9.60 39.11
N GLU A 100 -10.58 10.85 38.66
CA GLU A 100 -10.58 12.05 39.51
C GLU A 100 -12.02 12.54 39.72
N ALA A 101 -12.41 12.75 40.98
CA ALA A 101 -13.54 13.58 41.35
C ALA A 101 -13.02 14.93 41.87
N THR A 102 -13.35 16.00 41.16
CA THR A 102 -12.96 17.35 41.54
C THR A 102 -13.81 17.86 42.70
N THR A 103 -13.35 18.91 43.36
CA THR A 103 -14.07 19.53 44.48
C THR A 103 -15.43 20.11 44.09
N ASP A 104 -15.62 20.44 42.81
CA ASP A 104 -16.89 20.89 42.23
C ASP A 104 -17.75 19.74 41.66
N GLY A 105 -17.36 18.48 41.91
CA GLY A 105 -18.14 17.29 41.56
C GLY A 105 -18.02 16.87 40.09
N GLN A 106 -17.01 17.37 39.36
CA GLN A 106 -16.73 16.94 37.99
C GLN A 106 -15.82 15.72 37.99
N HIS A 107 -16.03 14.86 37.01
CA HIS A 107 -15.33 13.58 36.90
C HIS A 107 -14.41 13.58 35.67
N PHE A 108 -13.14 13.24 35.88
CA PHE A 108 -12.14 13.14 34.81
C PHE A 108 -11.35 11.83 34.89
N ASN A 109 -10.91 11.34 33.75
CA ASN A 109 -9.87 10.31 33.70
C ASN A 109 -8.52 11.03 33.67
N SER A 110 -7.76 10.93 34.76
CA SER A 110 -6.64 11.81 35.04
C SER A 110 -5.34 11.03 35.20
N SER A 111 -4.22 11.68 34.90
CA SER A 111 -2.88 11.21 35.19
C SER A 111 -2.08 12.35 35.80
N ILE A 112 -1.21 12.04 36.76
CA ILE A 112 -0.27 13.00 37.32
C ILE A 112 1.16 12.53 37.12
N TYR A 113 2.10 13.47 37.15
CA TYR A 113 3.52 13.20 37.34
C TYR A 113 3.91 13.71 38.74
N PHE A 114 4.32 12.78 39.60
CA PHE A 114 4.75 13.06 40.97
C PHE A 114 6.27 13.01 41.06
N HIS A 115 6.86 14.12 41.52
CA HIS A 115 8.29 14.26 41.71
C HIS A 115 8.69 13.91 43.13
N ALA A 116 9.27 12.73 43.30
CA ALA A 116 9.49 12.07 44.58
C ALA A 116 10.36 12.91 45.52
N LYS A 117 11.43 13.50 44.98
CA LYS A 117 12.38 14.32 45.74
C LYS A 117 11.70 15.50 46.44
N THR A 118 10.69 16.11 45.83
CA THR A 118 9.97 17.26 46.39
C THR A 118 8.63 16.92 47.03
N GLY A 119 8.08 15.72 46.76
CA GLY A 119 6.72 15.35 47.15
C GLY A 119 5.63 16.16 46.43
N SER A 120 5.97 16.80 45.31
CA SER A 120 5.05 17.66 44.56
C SER A 120 4.54 16.98 43.29
N ILE A 121 3.35 17.40 42.85
CA ILE A 121 2.83 17.06 41.52
C ILE A 121 3.36 18.12 40.57
N LEU A 122 4.22 17.74 39.62
CA LEU A 122 4.77 18.67 38.63
C LEU A 122 3.78 18.95 37.50
N ALA A 123 3.01 17.93 37.13
CA ALA A 123 2.04 18.04 36.06
C ALA A 123 0.83 17.16 36.34
N LYS A 124 -0.32 17.60 35.84
CA LYS A 124 -1.55 16.82 35.76
C LYS A 124 -2.04 16.89 34.32
N TYR A 125 -2.53 15.76 33.83
CA TYR A 125 -3.19 15.63 32.54
C TYR A 125 -4.57 15.00 32.77
N ARG A 126 -5.56 15.44 32.00
CA ARG A 126 -6.92 14.88 31.97
C ARG A 126 -7.20 14.42 30.56
N LYS A 127 -7.68 13.19 30.40
CA LYS A 127 -7.88 12.52 29.11
C LYS A 127 -8.80 13.34 28.21
N ILE A 128 -8.31 13.72 27.04
CA ILE A 128 -9.05 14.53 26.08
C ILE A 128 -9.93 13.65 25.19
N HIS A 129 -9.36 12.59 24.60
CA HIS A 129 -10.09 11.74 23.65
C HIS A 129 -10.79 10.59 24.38
N LEU A 130 -11.98 10.85 24.93
CA LEU A 130 -12.83 9.83 25.53
C LEU A 130 -13.45 8.90 24.46
N PRO A 131 -13.07 7.61 24.41
CA PRO A 131 -13.65 6.63 23.48
C PRO A 131 -15.00 6.08 24.00
N GLY A 132 -15.62 5.18 23.22
CA GLY A 132 -16.82 4.46 23.64
C GLY A 132 -18.11 5.29 23.62
N THR A 133 -19.08 4.94 24.46
CA THR A 133 -20.47 5.42 24.39
C THR A 133 -20.96 6.03 25.72
N PHE A 134 -22.13 6.68 25.69
CA PHE A 134 -22.83 7.16 26.90
C PHE A 134 -23.77 6.10 27.49
N GLU A 135 -24.43 5.33 26.62
CA GLU A 135 -25.35 4.27 26.98
C GLU A 135 -24.75 2.90 26.61
N PRO A 136 -25.08 1.84 27.37
CA PRO A 136 -24.62 0.50 27.06
C PRO A 136 -25.19 0.01 25.73
N PHE A 137 -24.53 -0.97 25.13
CA PHE A 137 -25.04 -1.62 23.92
C PHE A 137 -26.34 -2.39 24.21
N GLU A 138 -27.19 -2.52 23.19
CA GLU A 138 -28.44 -3.31 23.28
C GLU A 138 -28.16 -4.79 23.61
N ASN A 139 -27.03 -5.31 23.15
CA ASN A 139 -26.54 -6.65 23.47
C ASN A 139 -26.07 -6.70 24.94
N PRO A 140 -26.73 -7.48 25.83
CA PRO A 140 -26.36 -7.57 27.24
C PRO A 140 -24.98 -8.21 27.48
N GLU A 141 -24.48 -8.99 26.51
CA GLU A 141 -23.18 -9.66 26.59
C GLU A 141 -22.03 -8.82 26.05
N ALA A 142 -22.31 -7.65 25.48
CA ALA A 142 -21.29 -6.77 24.93
C ALA A 142 -20.28 -6.29 25.99
N THR A 143 -19.02 -6.16 25.57
CA THR A 143 -18.01 -5.42 26.33
C THR A 143 -18.28 -3.93 26.18
N ASN A 144 -18.89 -3.32 27.20
CA ASN A 144 -19.16 -1.89 27.19
C ASN A 144 -17.88 -1.05 27.40
N GLN A 145 -17.93 0.20 26.94
CA GLN A 145 -16.92 1.22 27.22
C GLN A 145 -17.61 2.57 27.44
N LEU A 146 -18.11 2.79 28.65
CA LEU A 146 -18.93 3.94 29.04
C LEU A 146 -18.09 5.14 29.51
N GLU A 147 -16.92 5.37 28.94
CA GLU A 147 -16.04 6.47 29.38
C GLU A 147 -16.70 7.83 29.19
N LYS A 148 -17.44 8.02 28.09
CA LYS A 148 -18.20 9.27 27.85
C LYS A 148 -19.31 9.48 28.88
N ARG A 149 -19.84 8.42 29.49
CA ARG A 149 -20.86 8.50 30.55
C ARG A 149 -20.28 9.02 31.86
N TYR A 150 -19.10 8.52 32.24
CA TYR A 150 -18.55 8.73 33.58
C TYR A 150 -17.52 9.85 33.66
N PHE A 151 -16.97 10.31 32.53
CA PHE A 151 -15.94 11.34 32.51
C PHE A 151 -16.29 12.49 31.56
N LEU A 152 -15.81 13.68 31.91
CA LEU A 152 -15.74 14.84 31.02
C LEU A 152 -14.41 14.82 30.23
N PRO A 153 -14.38 15.34 28.98
CA PRO A 153 -13.14 15.59 28.28
C PRO A 153 -12.23 16.52 29.08
N GLY A 154 -10.94 16.21 29.14
CA GLY A 154 -9.96 16.97 29.90
C GLY A 154 -9.84 18.43 29.48
N ASP A 155 -9.60 19.28 30.47
CA ASP A 155 -9.58 20.74 30.38
C ASP A 155 -8.18 21.35 30.51
N LEU A 156 -7.13 20.52 30.64
CA LEU A 156 -5.76 20.97 30.85
C LEU A 156 -4.94 21.07 29.55
N GLY A 157 -5.35 20.41 28.47
CA GLY A 157 -4.58 20.34 27.22
C GLY A 157 -3.39 19.39 27.27
N PHE A 158 -2.72 19.21 26.12
CA PHE A 158 -1.49 18.42 26.00
C PHE A 158 -0.26 19.29 26.31
N ASN A 159 0.08 19.44 27.60
CA ASN A 159 1.21 20.26 28.02
C ASN A 159 2.45 19.41 28.32
N ALA A 160 3.57 19.78 27.72
CA ALA A 160 4.87 19.26 28.11
C ALA A 160 5.41 20.03 29.32
N PHE A 161 6.20 19.36 30.15
CA PHE A 161 6.75 19.93 31.38
C PHE A 161 8.19 19.49 31.59
N ARG A 162 8.97 20.31 32.30
CA ARG A 162 10.35 19.99 32.65
C ARG A 162 10.40 19.24 33.97
N VAL A 163 11.26 18.23 34.05
CA VAL A 163 11.52 17.51 35.29
C VAL A 163 12.88 17.98 35.83
N PRO A 164 12.93 18.69 36.97
CA PRO A 164 14.19 19.16 37.53
C PRO A 164 15.02 17.97 38.07
N ASP A 165 16.33 18.13 38.08
CA ASP A 165 17.29 17.19 38.71
C ASP A 165 17.27 15.72 38.20
N LEU A 166 16.59 15.41 37.10
CA LEU A 166 16.50 14.05 36.57
C LEU A 166 17.61 13.68 35.56
N ALA A 167 18.16 14.65 34.82
CA ALA A 167 19.26 14.39 33.88
C ALA A 167 20.36 15.44 33.99
N ASP A 168 21.60 15.03 33.76
CA ASP A 168 22.76 15.92 33.84
C ASP A 168 22.66 17.08 32.82
N SER A 169 23.08 18.27 33.25
CA SER A 169 23.28 19.47 32.41
C SER A 169 22.03 20.10 31.77
N SER A 170 20.83 19.50 31.86
CA SER A 170 19.55 20.16 31.48
C SER A 170 18.34 19.36 31.96
N GLU A 171 17.22 20.05 32.23
CA GLU A 171 15.98 19.41 32.65
C GLU A 171 15.29 18.73 31.46
N PRO A 172 15.03 17.40 31.52
CA PRO A 172 14.32 16.70 30.46
C PRO A 172 12.86 17.12 30.34
N ILE A 173 12.34 17.03 29.11
CA ILE A 173 10.97 17.46 28.77
C ILE A 173 10.07 16.24 28.63
N PHE A 174 9.08 16.13 29.51
CA PHE A 174 8.12 15.04 29.55
C PHE A 174 6.74 15.50 29.07
N GLY A 175 5.94 14.56 28.59
CA GLY A 175 4.52 14.74 28.28
C GLY A 175 3.71 13.54 28.74
N MET A 176 2.43 13.76 29.05
CA MET A 176 1.51 12.70 29.44
C MET A 176 0.31 12.66 28.49
N MET A 177 -0.18 11.45 28.25
CA MET A 177 -1.43 11.18 27.56
C MET A 177 -2.05 9.90 28.11
N ILE A 178 -3.32 9.62 27.84
CA ILE A 178 -4.01 8.47 28.42
C ILE A 178 -4.68 7.65 27.32
N CYS A 179 -4.31 6.37 27.27
CA CYS A 179 -4.99 5.34 26.51
C CYS A 179 -5.28 5.72 25.06
N ASN A 180 -6.53 6.03 24.72
CA ASN A 180 -6.98 6.30 23.36
C ASN A 180 -6.27 7.50 22.74
N ASP A 181 -5.78 8.46 23.56
CA ASP A 181 -4.99 9.59 23.08
C ASP A 181 -3.80 9.16 22.22
N ARG A 182 -3.19 8.00 22.51
CA ARG A 182 -2.02 7.50 21.76
C ARG A 182 -2.31 7.24 20.28
N ARG A 183 -3.57 7.03 19.92
CA ARG A 183 -4.02 6.76 18.55
C ARG A 183 -4.17 8.04 17.73
N TRP A 184 -4.16 9.21 18.37
CA TRP A 184 -4.36 10.52 17.75
C TRP A 184 -3.02 11.22 17.53
N PRO A 185 -2.52 11.34 16.29
CA PRO A 185 -1.24 12.00 16.03
C PRO A 185 -1.20 13.47 16.50
N GLU A 186 -2.36 14.11 16.65
CA GLU A 186 -2.51 15.46 17.19
C GLU A 186 -2.01 15.56 18.63
N ALA A 187 -2.32 14.57 19.48
CA ALA A 187 -1.86 14.53 20.87
C ALA A 187 -0.33 14.53 20.94
N TRP A 188 0.29 13.65 20.15
CA TRP A 188 1.74 13.55 20.04
C TRP A 188 2.36 14.80 19.44
N ARG A 189 1.78 15.36 18.39
CA ARG A 189 2.30 16.56 17.73
C ARG A 189 2.23 17.77 18.65
N CYS A 190 1.20 17.92 19.47
CA CYS A 190 1.11 18.99 20.46
C CYS A 190 2.30 18.94 21.44
N LEU A 191 2.64 17.75 21.95
CA LEU A 191 3.80 17.56 22.83
C LEU A 191 5.12 17.73 22.06
N GLY A 192 5.22 17.19 20.84
CA GLY A 192 6.38 17.32 19.96
C GLY A 192 6.77 18.77 19.68
N LEU A 193 5.78 19.65 19.49
CA LEU A 193 6.02 21.08 19.28
C LEU A 193 6.49 21.83 20.52
N GLN A 194 6.33 21.24 21.70
CA GLN A 194 6.90 21.73 22.96
C GLN A 194 8.27 21.10 23.25
N GLY A 195 8.81 20.33 22.30
CA GLY A 195 10.14 19.74 22.40
C GLY A 195 10.20 18.45 23.21
N VAL A 196 9.07 17.79 23.49
CA VAL A 196 8.99 16.58 24.34
C VAL A 196 10.03 15.52 23.98
N GLU A 197 10.73 14.99 24.97
CA GLU A 197 11.74 13.94 24.81
C GLU A 197 11.23 12.57 25.30
N VAL A 198 10.27 12.56 26.23
CA VAL A 198 9.62 11.33 26.71
C VAL A 198 8.11 11.54 26.84
N VAL A 199 7.32 10.67 26.21
CA VAL A 199 5.86 10.64 26.34
C VAL A 199 5.42 9.44 27.18
N LEU A 200 4.61 9.67 28.21
CA LEU A 200 4.08 8.64 29.11
C LEU A 200 2.59 8.37 28.81
N CYS A 201 2.23 7.10 28.60
CA CYS A 201 0.86 6.69 28.26
C CYS A 201 0.39 5.41 28.98
N GLY A 202 -0.38 5.55 30.06
CA GLY A 202 -1.10 4.41 30.67
C GLY A 202 -2.35 4.05 29.86
N PHE A 203 -2.73 2.76 29.79
CA PHE A 203 -3.92 2.36 29.02
C PHE A 203 -4.67 1.11 29.49
N ASN A 204 -5.98 1.10 29.21
CA ASN A 204 -6.86 -0.08 29.20
C ASN A 204 -7.38 -0.28 27.77
N THR A 205 -7.09 -1.41 27.12
CA THR A 205 -7.58 -1.65 25.74
C THR A 205 -8.12 -3.06 25.62
N ALA A 206 -9.38 -3.18 25.21
CA ALA A 206 -10.02 -4.48 25.01
C ALA A 206 -9.29 -5.29 23.93
N GLY A 207 -9.03 -6.56 24.22
CA GLY A 207 -8.55 -7.53 23.24
C GLY A 207 -9.66 -7.97 22.29
N PHE A 208 -10.88 -8.11 22.80
CA PHE A 208 -12.05 -8.45 22.00
C PHE A 208 -13.29 -7.70 22.47
N ALA A 209 -13.84 -6.87 21.58
CA ALA A 209 -15.06 -6.09 21.82
C ALA A 209 -15.78 -5.81 20.47
N PRO A 210 -16.51 -6.81 19.93
CA PRO A 210 -17.07 -6.76 18.59
C PRO A 210 -18.20 -5.72 18.45
N ASP A 211 -18.87 -5.36 19.54
CA ASP A 211 -19.96 -4.35 19.53
C ASP A 211 -19.43 -2.90 19.47
N LEU A 212 -18.15 -2.67 19.77
CA LEU A 212 -17.56 -1.32 19.66
C LEU A 212 -17.56 -0.87 18.20
N TRP A 213 -17.94 0.39 17.96
CA TRP A 213 -17.91 0.98 16.63
C TRP A 213 -16.50 0.94 16.02
N GLY A 214 -16.40 0.39 14.81
CA GLY A 214 -15.14 0.18 14.11
C GLY A 214 -14.49 -1.19 14.32
N SER A 215 -15.07 -2.06 15.16
CA SER A 215 -14.67 -3.47 15.29
C SER A 215 -15.34 -4.33 14.20
N ASP A 216 -14.64 -5.36 13.72
CA ASP A 216 -15.25 -6.38 12.85
C ASP A 216 -15.95 -7.44 13.70
N ALA A 217 -17.28 -7.44 13.69
CA ALA A 217 -18.10 -8.38 14.44
C ALA A 217 -17.94 -9.84 13.99
N LYS A 218 -17.33 -10.10 12.82
CA LYS A 218 -17.07 -11.46 12.31
C LYS A 218 -15.69 -12.00 12.73
N GLN A 219 -14.86 -11.16 13.35
CA GLN A 219 -13.50 -11.50 13.72
C GLN A 219 -13.45 -12.41 14.96
N SER A 220 -12.55 -13.39 14.97
CA SER A 220 -12.33 -14.24 16.15
C SER A 220 -11.66 -13.45 17.29
N PRO A 221 -11.90 -13.79 18.58
CA PRO A 221 -11.26 -13.11 19.70
C PRO A 221 -9.73 -13.07 19.63
N ALA A 222 -9.10 -14.16 19.19
CA ALA A 222 -7.65 -14.24 19.06
C ALA A 222 -7.12 -13.28 17.97
N GLN A 223 -7.84 -13.16 16.85
CA GLN A 223 -7.44 -12.25 15.78
C GLN A 223 -7.66 -10.78 16.19
N ALA A 224 -8.80 -10.47 16.82
CA ALA A 224 -9.06 -9.13 17.33
C ALA A 224 -7.99 -8.68 18.33
N GLU A 225 -7.52 -9.59 19.18
CA GLU A 225 -6.45 -9.31 20.12
C GLU A 225 -5.12 -9.02 19.43
N GLN A 226 -4.76 -9.82 18.42
CA GLN A 226 -3.55 -9.60 17.61
C GLN A 226 -3.59 -8.26 16.89
N ASP A 227 -4.73 -7.89 16.32
CA ASP A 227 -4.92 -6.60 15.65
C ASP A 227 -4.87 -5.45 16.65
N ALA A 228 -5.47 -5.61 17.84
CA ALA A 228 -5.41 -4.61 18.91
C ALA A 228 -3.97 -4.37 19.39
N LEU A 229 -3.17 -5.44 19.54
CA LEU A 229 -1.74 -5.37 19.84
C LEU A 229 -0.96 -4.70 18.70
N PHE A 230 -1.22 -5.08 17.45
CA PHE A 230 -0.60 -4.47 16.28
C PHE A 230 -0.88 -2.96 16.21
N HIS A 231 -2.15 -2.54 16.30
CA HIS A 231 -2.54 -1.14 16.25
C HIS A 231 -1.98 -0.34 17.43
N HIS A 232 -1.91 -0.95 18.62
CA HIS A 232 -1.25 -0.34 19.77
C HIS A 232 0.23 -0.06 19.47
N LYS A 233 0.99 -1.07 19.03
CA LYS A 233 2.42 -0.93 18.71
C LYS A 233 2.65 0.06 17.57
N LEU A 234 1.87 -0.05 16.49
CA LEU A 234 1.93 0.88 15.36
C LEU A 234 1.75 2.34 15.81
N SER A 235 0.77 2.61 16.68
CA SER A 235 0.51 3.96 17.20
C SER A 235 1.70 4.48 18.00
N MET A 236 2.28 3.66 18.89
CA MET A 236 3.44 4.06 19.71
C MET A 236 4.70 4.27 18.85
N GLN A 237 4.98 3.35 17.93
CA GLN A 237 6.17 3.39 17.08
C GLN A 237 6.15 4.56 16.09
N SER A 238 5.05 4.72 15.36
CA SER A 238 4.92 5.75 14.33
C SER A 238 5.00 7.16 14.92
N ASN A 239 4.33 7.41 16.05
CA ASN A 239 4.31 8.73 16.65
C ASN A 239 5.61 9.09 17.38
N SER A 240 6.29 8.12 18.00
CA SER A 240 7.64 8.31 18.56
C SER A 240 8.63 8.70 17.47
N TYR A 241 8.57 8.03 16.31
CA TYR A 241 9.37 8.38 15.14
C TYR A 241 9.05 9.79 14.61
N MET A 242 7.77 10.08 14.30
CA MET A 242 7.35 11.35 13.70
C MET A 242 7.54 12.58 14.60
N ASN A 243 7.80 12.37 15.89
CA ASN A 243 8.11 13.43 16.86
C ASN A 243 9.54 13.34 17.40
N ALA A 244 10.33 12.36 16.96
CA ALA A 244 11.69 12.08 17.45
C ALA A 244 11.76 12.15 18.99
N THR A 245 10.91 11.37 19.65
CA THR A 245 10.75 11.30 21.11
C THR A 245 10.76 9.84 21.55
N PHE A 246 11.20 9.58 22.78
CA PHE A 246 10.91 8.31 23.43
C PHE A 246 9.43 8.27 23.84
N SER A 247 8.91 7.05 23.97
CA SER A 247 7.60 6.84 24.59
C SER A 247 7.58 5.61 25.48
N VAL A 248 6.81 5.70 26.57
CA VAL A 248 6.60 4.64 27.55
C VAL A 248 5.11 4.40 27.66
N CYS A 249 4.69 3.14 27.60
CA CYS A 249 3.30 2.78 27.83
C CYS A 249 3.15 1.63 28.81
N ALA A 250 2.18 1.76 29.72
CA ALA A 250 1.86 0.77 30.74
C ALA A 250 0.41 0.32 30.60
N ALA A 251 0.22 -0.97 30.38
CA ALA A 251 -1.08 -1.59 30.22
C ALA A 251 -1.65 -1.99 31.59
N ARG A 252 -2.97 -1.91 31.72
CA ARG A 252 -3.71 -2.86 32.55
C ARG A 252 -4.26 -3.94 31.63
N CYS A 253 -3.99 -5.19 31.94
CA CYS A 253 -4.13 -6.32 31.02
C CYS A 253 -4.75 -7.54 31.69
N GLY A 254 -5.00 -8.59 30.90
CA GLY A 254 -5.58 -9.83 31.40
C GLY A 254 -7.11 -9.83 31.42
N MET A 255 -7.68 -10.91 31.95
CA MET A 255 -9.10 -11.20 31.90
C MET A 255 -9.82 -10.70 33.16
N ASP A 256 -10.34 -9.47 33.10
CA ASP A 256 -11.10 -8.91 34.21
C ASP A 256 -12.46 -9.62 34.35
N ASP A 257 -12.77 -9.98 35.60
CA ASP A 257 -14.03 -10.62 36.01
C ASP A 257 -14.40 -11.89 35.20
N GLY A 258 -13.41 -12.52 34.55
CA GLY A 258 -13.61 -13.69 33.69
C GLY A 258 -14.33 -13.38 32.36
N LYS A 259 -14.57 -12.11 32.05
CA LYS A 259 -15.37 -11.66 30.90
C LYS A 259 -14.65 -10.66 30.00
N TYR A 260 -13.84 -9.77 30.55
CA TYR A 260 -13.32 -8.62 29.84
C TYR A 260 -11.80 -8.74 29.63
N ASP A 261 -11.40 -9.27 28.49
CA ASP A 261 -9.98 -9.39 28.13
C ASP A 261 -9.39 -8.04 27.72
N LEU A 262 -8.27 -7.69 28.36
CA LEU A 262 -7.48 -6.52 28.03
C LEU A 262 -6.09 -6.93 27.52
N ILE A 263 -5.66 -6.28 26.44
CA ILE A 263 -4.33 -6.54 25.86
C ILE A 263 -3.23 -6.08 26.83
N GLY A 264 -2.13 -6.82 26.86
CA GLY A 264 -0.87 -6.40 27.47
C GLY A 264 -0.06 -5.54 26.50
N GLY A 265 1.23 -5.86 26.37
CA GLY A 265 2.11 -5.22 25.39
C GLY A 265 2.66 -3.87 25.85
N SER A 266 2.75 -3.64 27.17
CA SER A 266 3.47 -2.48 27.73
C SER A 266 4.87 -2.40 27.11
N CYS A 267 5.27 -1.24 26.61
CA CYS A 267 6.53 -1.12 25.87
C CYS A 267 7.18 0.25 26.02
N ILE A 268 8.49 0.27 25.77
CA ILE A 268 9.33 1.47 25.64
C ILE A 268 9.81 1.55 24.20
N VAL A 269 9.64 2.71 23.56
CA VAL A 269 9.99 2.96 22.16
C VAL A 269 10.99 4.09 22.04
N ASP A 270 11.99 3.93 21.17
CA ASP A 270 12.99 4.95 20.86
C ASP A 270 12.51 6.01 19.85
N PRO A 271 13.24 7.14 19.69
CA PRO A 271 12.94 8.18 18.71
C PRO A 271 12.97 7.75 17.24
N GLU A 272 13.47 6.55 16.93
CA GLU A 272 13.48 5.97 15.58
C GLU A 272 12.30 5.00 15.38
N GLY A 273 11.39 4.91 16.36
CA GLY A 273 10.20 4.06 16.32
C GLY A 273 10.49 2.58 16.63
N ARG A 274 11.64 2.24 17.20
CA ARG A 274 11.98 0.85 17.59
C ARG A 274 11.53 0.58 19.01
N ILE A 275 10.87 -0.56 19.23
CA ILE A 275 10.57 -1.05 20.58
C ILE A 275 11.88 -1.55 21.20
N VAL A 276 12.31 -0.93 22.30
CA VAL A 276 13.56 -1.26 23.01
C VAL A 276 13.34 -2.16 24.22
N ALA A 277 12.11 -2.17 24.76
CA ALA A 277 11.68 -3.08 25.81
C ALA A 277 10.16 -3.32 25.70
N GLU A 278 9.71 -4.55 25.98
CA GLU A 278 8.30 -4.95 25.87
C GLU A 278 7.96 -5.99 26.95
N ALA A 279 6.73 -5.90 27.48
CA ALA A 279 6.16 -6.90 28.37
C ALA A 279 5.94 -8.23 27.64
N LYS A 280 6.13 -9.32 28.36
CA LYS A 280 6.00 -10.69 27.83
C LYS A 280 4.79 -11.43 28.38
N THR A 281 4.11 -10.87 29.37
CA THR A 281 3.00 -11.49 30.09
C THR A 281 1.74 -10.63 30.01
N LYS A 282 0.60 -11.19 30.46
CA LYS A 282 -0.64 -10.46 30.78
C LYS A 282 -0.84 -10.36 32.30
N GLU A 283 0.26 -10.26 33.04
CA GLU A 283 0.29 -10.17 34.50
C GLU A 283 1.01 -8.89 34.94
N ASP A 284 1.16 -8.72 36.25
CA ASP A 284 2.01 -7.70 36.84
C ASP A 284 3.46 -7.87 36.35
N GLU A 285 3.99 -6.88 35.64
CA GLU A 285 5.33 -6.96 35.01
C GLU A 285 5.97 -5.56 34.91
N VAL A 286 7.25 -5.46 35.24
CA VAL A 286 8.05 -4.25 35.03
C VAL A 286 8.83 -4.36 33.72
N VAL A 287 8.59 -3.43 32.80
CA VAL A 287 9.34 -3.26 31.56
C VAL A 287 10.29 -2.07 31.73
N PHE A 288 11.58 -2.26 31.46
CA PHE A 288 12.61 -1.28 31.80
C PHE A 288 13.57 -1.00 30.63
N ALA A 289 14.05 0.25 30.54
CA ALA A 289 15.15 0.62 29.65
C ALA A 289 15.98 1.79 30.22
N GLU A 290 17.29 1.77 29.96
CA GLU A 290 18.15 2.97 30.01
C GLU A 290 18.06 3.67 28.66
N ILE A 291 17.68 4.95 28.66
CA ILE A 291 17.51 5.76 27.45
C ILE A 291 18.46 6.95 27.46
N ASP A 292 18.97 7.33 26.28
CA ASP A 292 19.75 8.56 26.10
C ASP A 292 18.91 9.61 25.41
N LEU A 293 18.52 10.66 26.15
CA LEU A 293 17.64 11.70 25.66
C LEU A 293 18.24 12.49 24.49
N ASP A 294 19.57 12.52 24.36
CA ASP A 294 20.23 13.15 23.21
C ASP A 294 19.90 12.46 21.88
N ALA A 295 19.43 11.20 21.88
CA ALA A 295 18.96 10.51 20.69
C ALA A 295 17.79 11.25 20.00
N CYS A 296 16.96 11.97 20.77
CA CYS A 296 15.87 12.80 20.23
C CYS A 296 16.40 13.91 19.31
N ARG A 297 17.62 14.41 19.56
CA ARG A 297 18.18 15.56 18.82
C ARG A 297 18.44 15.22 17.36
N GLN A 298 18.83 13.98 17.05
CA GLN A 298 19.12 13.57 15.68
C GLN A 298 17.91 13.80 14.77
N GLY A 299 16.74 13.28 15.16
CA GLY A 299 15.50 13.48 14.40
C GLY A 299 15.07 14.95 14.38
N LYS A 300 15.07 15.62 15.54
CA LYS A 300 14.63 17.02 15.71
C LYS A 300 15.50 18.06 15.03
N THR A 301 16.73 17.73 14.60
CA THR A 301 17.64 18.66 13.90
C THR A 301 17.87 18.30 12.43
N LYS A 302 17.32 17.18 11.97
CA LYS A 302 17.48 16.68 10.59
C LYS A 302 16.11 16.51 9.92
N THR A 303 15.60 15.28 9.86
CA THR A 303 14.37 14.91 9.15
C THR A 303 13.15 15.63 9.71
N PHE A 304 13.09 15.79 11.03
CA PHE A 304 11.97 16.39 11.76
C PHE A 304 12.36 17.70 12.45
N ASP A 305 13.28 18.47 11.83
CA ASP A 305 13.49 19.88 12.17
C ASP A 305 12.22 20.68 11.85
N PHE A 306 11.35 20.82 12.86
CA PHE A 306 10.02 21.39 12.67
C PHE A 306 10.05 22.85 12.23
N GLU A 307 11.00 23.63 12.74
CA GLU A 307 11.14 25.03 12.36
C GLU A 307 11.52 25.14 10.88
N ARG A 308 12.42 24.27 10.42
CA ARG A 308 12.86 24.27 9.02
C ARG A 308 11.81 23.75 8.05
N HIS A 309 11.04 22.73 8.42
CA HIS A 309 10.28 21.93 7.46
C HIS A 309 8.76 22.09 7.54
N ARG A 310 8.19 22.44 8.69
CA ARG A 310 6.73 22.50 8.83
C ARG A 310 6.15 23.72 8.11
N ARG A 311 5.04 23.50 7.41
CA ARG A 311 4.26 24.56 6.73
C ARG A 311 2.93 24.75 7.47
N VAL A 312 2.99 25.44 8.62
CA VAL A 312 1.85 25.58 9.54
C VAL A 312 0.65 26.29 8.92
N GLU A 313 0.88 27.12 7.91
CA GLU A 313 -0.15 27.77 7.11
C GLU A 313 -1.09 26.77 6.40
N HIS A 314 -0.68 25.51 6.24
CA HIS A 314 -1.48 24.46 5.61
C HIS A 314 -2.19 23.53 6.60
N TYR A 315 -2.01 23.73 7.92
CA TYR A 315 -2.51 22.80 8.94
C TYR A 315 -3.81 23.28 9.61
N GLN A 316 -4.45 24.34 9.10
CA GLN A 316 -5.63 24.95 9.73
C GLN A 316 -6.79 23.97 9.95
N ARG A 317 -6.98 23.00 9.04
CA ARG A 317 -8.02 21.97 9.21
C ARG A 317 -7.83 21.17 10.50
N ILE A 318 -6.59 20.88 10.89
CA ILE A 318 -6.27 20.11 12.09
C ILE A 318 -6.71 20.84 13.37
N SER A 319 -6.58 22.17 13.42
CA SER A 319 -6.88 22.96 14.63
C SER A 319 -8.28 23.58 14.66
N GLN A 320 -8.99 23.62 13.53
CA GLN A 320 -10.26 24.35 13.40
C GLN A 320 -11.46 23.44 13.08
N GLN A 321 -11.23 22.19 12.67
CA GLN A 321 -12.27 21.28 12.21
C GLN A 321 -12.20 19.96 12.99
N THR A 322 -13.31 19.55 13.62
CA THR A 322 -13.37 18.30 14.39
C THR A 322 -13.81 17.12 13.51
N GLY A 323 -14.92 17.29 12.78
CA GLY A 323 -15.45 16.26 11.88
C GLY A 323 -14.84 16.37 10.48
N VAL A 324 -15.27 15.48 9.59
CA VAL A 324 -14.99 15.64 8.17
C VAL A 324 -15.97 16.67 7.61
N VAL A 325 -15.48 17.87 7.33
CA VAL A 325 -16.13 18.77 6.38
C VAL A 325 -15.55 18.38 5.04
N GLU A 326 -16.30 17.53 4.35
CA GLU A 326 -16.00 17.25 2.96
C GLU A 326 -15.96 18.60 2.23
N PRO A 327 -14.89 18.88 1.46
CA PRO A 327 -14.82 20.11 0.70
C PRO A 327 -16.13 20.32 -0.06
N PRO A 328 -16.70 21.53 -0.03
CA PRO A 328 -18.06 21.78 -0.49
C PRO A 328 -18.25 21.16 -1.85
N ARG A 329 -19.34 20.43 -2.01
CA ARG A 329 -19.70 19.99 -3.35
C ARG A 329 -19.98 21.27 -4.16
N LEU A 330 -19.35 21.39 -5.32
CA LEU A 330 -19.04 22.64 -6.02
C LEU A 330 -20.26 23.46 -6.47
N ASN A 331 -21.50 23.05 -6.21
CA ASN A 331 -22.70 23.66 -6.77
C ASN A 331 -23.83 24.01 -5.78
N ASP A 332 -23.55 24.27 -4.51
CA ASP A 332 -24.46 25.11 -3.71
C ASP A 332 -24.14 26.59 -4.03
N ASP A 333 -25.03 27.21 -4.81
CA ASP A 333 -25.09 28.63 -5.18
C ASP A 333 -23.84 29.51 -4.95
N ASN A 334 -23.16 29.77 -6.07
CA ASN A 334 -22.43 31.00 -6.34
C ASN A 334 -23.24 32.24 -5.89
N ASN A 335 -22.81 32.92 -4.81
CA ASN A 335 -22.65 34.38 -4.78
C ASN A 335 -22.20 35.02 -3.44
N ALA A 336 -21.72 34.25 -2.46
CA ALA A 336 -21.04 34.83 -1.31
C ALA A 336 -20.05 33.80 -0.77
N MET A 337 -18.74 33.89 -0.88
CA MET A 337 -17.91 35.07 -0.73
C MET A 337 -16.55 34.85 -1.39
N ILE A 338 -16.24 35.68 -2.37
CA ILE A 338 -14.89 36.19 -2.56
C ILE A 338 -14.96 37.64 -2.04
N GLU A 339 -14.08 37.98 -1.09
CA GLU A 339 -13.85 39.29 -0.46
C GLU A 339 -14.67 39.66 0.80
N SER A 340 -14.07 39.49 1.98
CA SER A 340 -13.36 40.60 2.65
C SER A 340 -12.90 40.23 4.07
N THR A 341 -11.74 40.76 4.43
CA THR A 341 -11.11 40.76 5.76
C THR A 341 -11.97 41.47 6.83
N ALA A 342 -12.19 40.86 8.00
CA ALA A 342 -12.02 41.46 9.34
C ALA A 342 -12.71 40.63 10.47
N VAL A 343 -12.06 40.63 11.63
CA VAL A 343 -12.48 40.04 12.92
C VAL A 343 -13.84 40.56 13.41
N SER A 344 -14.73 39.70 13.92
CA SER A 344 -15.48 39.92 15.18
C SER A 344 -16.29 38.68 15.62
N VAL A 345 -16.50 38.61 16.94
CA VAL A 345 -17.03 37.51 17.77
C VAL A 345 -18.55 37.62 17.94
N SER A 346 -19.32 36.51 17.94
CA SER A 346 -20.30 36.13 18.99
C SER A 346 -21.42 35.12 18.57
N SER A 347 -21.62 34.14 19.47
CA SER A 347 -22.84 33.42 19.97
C SER A 347 -23.98 32.88 19.07
N LYS A 348 -24.11 31.53 19.07
CA LYS A 348 -25.25 30.58 19.31
C LYS A 348 -26.66 31.15 19.70
N PRO A 349 -27.78 30.34 19.75
CA PRO A 349 -28.10 28.99 19.20
C PRO A 349 -29.59 28.69 18.78
N ASN A 350 -29.83 27.43 18.36
CA ASN A 350 -31.00 26.51 18.58
C ASN A 350 -32.32 26.56 17.76
N GLY A 351 -32.78 25.37 17.35
CA GLY A 351 -34.19 25.05 17.07
C GLY A 351 -34.44 23.68 16.42
N ILE A 352 -34.87 22.68 17.20
CA ILE A 352 -35.49 21.39 16.78
C ILE A 352 -37.02 21.63 16.69
N PRO A 353 -37.81 20.92 15.84
CA PRO A 353 -38.65 19.81 16.34
C PRO A 353 -38.97 18.71 15.30
N SER A 354 -39.84 17.78 15.68
CA SER A 354 -39.86 16.34 15.35
C SER A 354 -41.06 15.82 14.54
N MET A 355 -40.96 14.54 14.13
CA MET A 355 -41.99 13.46 14.11
C MET A 355 -43.33 13.63 13.34
N MET A 356 -43.69 12.66 12.47
CA MET A 356 -44.60 11.53 12.78
C MET A 356 -45.05 10.73 11.54
N ILE A 357 -44.72 9.43 11.58
CA ILE A 357 -45.48 8.20 11.29
C ILE A 357 -46.92 8.34 10.73
N THR A 358 -47.27 7.55 9.70
CA THR A 358 -48.33 6.52 9.81
C THR A 358 -48.32 5.52 8.65
N ASN A 359 -48.69 4.29 9.04
CA ASN A 359 -48.64 3.01 8.34
C ASN A 359 -50.10 2.52 8.20
N ASN A 360 -50.48 1.83 7.12
CA ASN A 360 -51.50 0.77 7.15
C ASN A 360 -51.75 0.10 5.78
N GLY A 361 -51.73 -1.24 5.76
CA GLY A 361 -52.86 -2.01 5.22
C GLY A 361 -52.66 -3.03 4.08
N SER A 362 -52.25 -4.26 4.44
CA SER A 362 -52.89 -5.56 4.09
C SER A 362 -53.00 -6.09 2.62
N ALA A 363 -52.16 -7.11 2.35
CA ALA A 363 -52.43 -8.49 1.88
C ALA A 363 -53.04 -8.86 0.49
N ASN A 364 -52.25 -9.70 -0.20
CA ASN A 364 -52.56 -10.84 -1.09
C ASN A 364 -53.09 -10.63 -2.53
N ALA A 365 -52.20 -10.82 -3.51
CA ALA A 365 -52.17 -11.94 -4.48
C ALA A 365 -51.30 -11.53 -5.69
N HIS A 366 -50.37 -12.39 -6.12
CA HIS A 366 -49.58 -12.17 -7.35
C HIS A 366 -50.40 -12.51 -8.60
N PRO A 367 -50.62 -11.52 -9.48
CA PRO A 367 -50.57 -11.69 -10.91
C PRO A 367 -49.33 -10.95 -11.47
N SER A 368 -48.73 -11.48 -12.53
CA SER A 368 -47.56 -10.93 -13.21
C SER A 368 -47.69 -9.41 -13.47
N THR A 369 -46.89 -8.62 -12.77
CA THR A 369 -46.80 -7.17 -12.94
C THR A 369 -46.25 -6.87 -14.34
N PRO A 370 -46.83 -5.92 -15.11
CA PRO A 370 -46.14 -5.39 -16.28
C PRO A 370 -44.76 -4.84 -15.85
N PRO A 371 -43.72 -4.92 -16.71
CA PRO A 371 -42.39 -4.43 -16.35
C PRO A 371 -42.50 -2.99 -15.87
N LYS A 372 -41.93 -2.72 -14.69
CA LYS A 372 -41.87 -1.36 -14.12
C LYS A 372 -41.15 -0.47 -15.15
N PRO A 373 -41.68 0.70 -15.52
CA PRO A 373 -40.99 1.62 -16.40
C PRO A 373 -39.58 1.91 -15.88
N ILE A 374 -38.56 1.75 -16.72
CA ILE A 374 -37.14 1.95 -16.36
C ILE A 374 -36.75 3.39 -16.72
N ARG A 375 -36.20 4.13 -15.75
CA ARG A 375 -35.71 5.50 -15.94
C ARG A 375 -34.19 5.51 -15.91
N ILE A 376 -33.53 5.90 -17.00
CA ILE A 376 -32.06 5.97 -17.10
C ILE A 376 -31.61 7.43 -17.01
N LEU A 377 -30.67 7.73 -16.11
CA LEU A 377 -30.02 9.03 -16.04
C LEU A 377 -28.74 9.01 -16.90
N LEU A 378 -28.74 9.73 -18.02
CA LEU A 378 -27.55 9.94 -18.85
C LEU A 378 -26.77 11.15 -18.33
N ILE A 379 -25.58 10.92 -17.80
CA ILE A 379 -24.68 11.95 -17.29
C ILE A 379 -23.62 12.23 -18.35
N ASN A 380 -23.71 13.39 -19.00
CA ASN A 380 -22.61 13.96 -19.76
C ASN A 380 -21.69 14.73 -18.78
N PRO A 381 -20.47 14.25 -18.49
CA PRO A 381 -19.61 14.91 -17.50
C PRO A 381 -19.00 16.24 -17.98
N ASN A 382 -19.14 16.58 -19.27
CA ASN A 382 -18.72 17.86 -19.83
C ASN A 382 -19.74 18.97 -19.51
N SER A 383 -19.28 20.23 -19.50
CA SER A 383 -20.17 21.41 -19.39
C SER A 383 -20.91 21.78 -20.67
N THR A 384 -20.63 21.12 -21.79
CA THR A 384 -21.25 21.42 -23.09
C THR A 384 -22.60 20.73 -23.21
N SER A 385 -23.69 21.51 -23.12
CA SER A 385 -25.07 20.99 -23.15
C SER A 385 -25.50 20.41 -24.50
N SER A 386 -24.99 20.96 -25.61
CA SER A 386 -25.27 20.44 -26.97
C SER A 386 -24.86 18.97 -27.14
N MET A 387 -23.83 18.51 -26.42
CA MET A 387 -23.46 17.09 -26.41
C MET A 387 -24.49 16.23 -25.70
N THR A 388 -25.09 16.73 -24.63
CA THR A 388 -26.18 16.05 -23.92
C THR A 388 -27.40 15.93 -24.82
N ASP A 389 -27.77 17.03 -25.48
CA ASP A 389 -28.89 17.05 -26.43
C ASP A 389 -28.66 16.06 -27.58
N SER A 390 -27.44 16.00 -28.12
CA SER A 390 -27.04 15.06 -29.17
C SER A 390 -27.12 13.60 -28.70
N CYS A 391 -26.71 13.31 -27.47
CA CYS A 391 -26.82 11.98 -26.87
C CYS A 391 -28.28 11.55 -26.67
N LEU A 392 -29.16 12.47 -26.25
CA LEU A 392 -30.58 12.17 -26.08
C LEU A 392 -31.28 11.98 -27.42
N HIS A 393 -30.95 12.81 -28.42
CA HIS A 393 -31.52 12.73 -29.76
C HIS A 393 -31.19 11.39 -30.44
N SER A 394 -29.97 10.87 -30.29
CA SER A 394 -29.56 9.63 -30.96
C SER A 394 -30.29 8.38 -30.48
N VAL A 395 -30.74 8.38 -29.23
CA VAL A 395 -31.47 7.25 -28.64
C VAL A 395 -32.97 7.41 -28.72
N GLN A 396 -33.48 8.62 -28.98
CA GLN A 396 -34.92 8.94 -28.97
C GLN A 396 -35.78 7.97 -29.81
N HIS A 397 -35.25 7.48 -30.94
CA HIS A 397 -35.95 6.57 -31.85
C HIS A 397 -35.65 5.08 -31.60
N THR A 398 -34.73 4.76 -30.67
CA THR A 398 -34.29 3.38 -30.37
C THR A 398 -34.69 2.91 -28.97
N LEU A 399 -35.30 3.79 -28.16
CA LEU A 399 -35.79 3.47 -26.82
C LEU A 399 -36.97 2.49 -26.86
N PRO A 400 -36.95 1.41 -26.06
CA PRO A 400 -38.12 0.58 -25.81
C PRO A 400 -39.28 1.38 -25.20
N PRO A 401 -40.56 0.98 -25.41
CA PRO A 401 -41.73 1.73 -24.93
C PRO A 401 -41.80 1.93 -23.41
N ASP A 402 -41.10 1.10 -22.65
CA ASP A 402 -41.03 1.07 -21.19
C ASP A 402 -39.74 1.69 -20.62
N VAL A 403 -38.87 2.27 -21.47
CA VAL A 403 -37.65 2.98 -21.06
C VAL A 403 -37.79 4.48 -21.30
N SER A 404 -37.41 5.26 -20.29
CA SER A 404 -37.26 6.70 -20.41
C SER A 404 -35.85 7.11 -20.03
N ILE A 405 -35.34 8.18 -20.66
CA ILE A 405 -34.00 8.69 -20.42
C ILE A 405 -34.05 10.20 -20.11
N ALA A 406 -33.30 10.63 -19.10
CA ALA A 406 -33.10 12.04 -18.78
C ALA A 406 -31.62 12.39 -18.87
N GLY A 407 -31.31 13.57 -19.39
CA GLY A 407 -29.94 14.07 -19.51
C GLY A 407 -29.54 14.95 -18.34
N PHE A 408 -28.33 14.75 -17.84
CA PHE A 408 -27.62 15.66 -16.95
C PHE A 408 -26.34 16.13 -17.64
N THR A 409 -26.15 17.45 -17.72
CA THR A 409 -24.91 18.06 -18.20
C THR A 409 -24.06 18.45 -17.01
N GLY A 410 -22.76 18.19 -17.09
CA GLY A 410 -21.79 18.64 -16.11
C GLY A 410 -21.92 20.15 -15.86
N PRO A 411 -21.72 20.61 -14.64
CA PRO A 411 -21.94 22.01 -14.30
C PRO A 411 -21.03 22.94 -15.09
N ALA A 412 -21.63 24.00 -15.66
CA ALA A 412 -20.99 24.88 -16.63
C ALA A 412 -19.66 25.51 -16.17
N ASN A 413 -19.53 25.77 -14.87
CA ASN A 413 -18.40 26.48 -14.28
C ASN A 413 -17.31 25.55 -13.72
N ASP A 414 -17.62 24.28 -13.49
CA ASP A 414 -16.77 23.35 -12.74
C ASP A 414 -16.38 22.11 -13.56
N SER A 415 -17.19 21.76 -14.56
CA SER A 415 -16.84 20.76 -15.56
C SER A 415 -16.11 21.42 -16.75
N PRO A 416 -15.08 20.77 -17.30
CA PRO A 416 -14.47 21.19 -18.56
C PRO A 416 -15.49 21.15 -19.69
N THR A 417 -15.36 22.07 -20.66
CA THR A 417 -16.22 22.12 -21.85
C THR A 417 -16.09 20.87 -22.70
N ALA A 418 -14.90 20.26 -22.71
CA ALA A 418 -14.68 18.94 -23.25
C ALA A 418 -13.57 18.21 -22.48
N ILE A 419 -13.75 16.92 -22.25
CA ILE A 419 -12.75 16.03 -21.66
C ILE A 419 -11.85 15.51 -22.77
N GLU A 420 -10.56 15.88 -22.72
CA GLU A 420 -9.55 15.42 -23.69
C GLU A 420 -8.40 14.63 -23.03
N GLY A 421 -8.44 14.45 -21.70
CA GLY A 421 -7.48 13.64 -20.98
C GLY A 421 -7.84 13.41 -19.51
N HIS A 422 -6.94 12.75 -18.79
CA HIS A 422 -7.17 12.28 -17.42
C HIS A 422 -7.46 13.40 -16.41
N VAL A 423 -6.77 14.54 -16.51
CA VAL A 423 -7.02 15.69 -15.63
C VAL A 423 -8.44 16.21 -15.80
N ASP A 424 -8.90 16.33 -17.05
CA ASP A 424 -10.25 16.79 -17.39
C ASP A 424 -11.31 15.80 -16.85
N ALA A 425 -11.04 14.49 -16.94
CA ALA A 425 -11.88 13.44 -16.39
C ALA A 425 -11.95 13.46 -14.85
N VAL A 426 -10.85 13.72 -14.15
CA VAL A 426 -10.84 13.84 -12.67
C VAL A 426 -11.61 15.09 -12.21
N LEU A 427 -11.38 16.23 -12.86
CA LEU A 427 -12.05 17.48 -12.54
C LEU A 427 -13.56 17.40 -12.79
N SER A 428 -13.97 16.91 -13.98
CA SER A 428 -15.38 16.68 -14.31
C SER A 428 -16.04 15.66 -13.39
N SER A 429 -15.33 14.61 -12.95
CA SER A 429 -15.87 13.63 -12.00
C SER A 429 -16.22 14.27 -10.67
N ALA A 430 -15.29 15.03 -10.09
CA ALA A 430 -15.56 15.76 -8.86
C ALA A 430 -16.71 16.74 -9.06
N ALA A 431 -16.71 17.53 -10.13
CA ALA A 431 -17.76 18.52 -10.41
C ALA A 431 -19.15 17.90 -10.58
N CYS A 432 -19.28 16.85 -11.41
CA CYS A 432 -20.54 16.17 -11.66
C CYS A 432 -21.05 15.45 -10.41
N PHE A 433 -20.20 14.67 -9.74
CA PHE A 433 -20.58 13.96 -8.52
C PHE A 433 -21.08 14.94 -7.47
N ARG A 434 -20.34 16.04 -7.28
CA ARG A 434 -20.73 17.12 -6.39
C ARG A 434 -22.11 17.71 -6.71
N SER A 435 -22.35 18.02 -7.99
CA SER A 435 -23.62 18.54 -8.49
C SER A 435 -24.78 17.57 -8.30
N LEU A 436 -24.54 16.27 -8.50
CA LEU A 436 -25.56 15.24 -8.41
C LEU A 436 -26.06 15.06 -6.98
N ILE A 437 -25.22 15.24 -5.95
CA ILE A 437 -25.64 15.02 -4.57
C ILE A 437 -26.12 16.29 -3.85
N HIS A 438 -25.52 17.47 -4.10
CA HIS A 438 -25.98 18.69 -3.43
C HIS A 438 -27.03 19.46 -4.22
N THR A 439 -26.83 19.62 -5.53
CA THR A 439 -27.68 20.49 -6.35
C THR A 439 -28.87 19.76 -6.93
N HIS A 440 -28.73 18.45 -7.20
CA HIS A 440 -29.78 17.61 -7.75
C HIS A 440 -30.01 16.34 -6.92
N PRO A 441 -30.23 16.44 -5.58
CA PRO A 441 -30.29 15.29 -4.69
C PRO A 441 -31.39 14.28 -5.05
N ASP A 442 -32.48 14.73 -5.67
CA ASP A 442 -33.59 13.89 -6.10
C ASP A 442 -33.36 13.20 -7.45
N LEU A 443 -32.31 13.60 -8.19
CA LEU A 443 -32.10 13.12 -9.55
C LEU A 443 -31.68 11.66 -9.57
N ILE A 444 -30.75 11.22 -8.72
CA ILE A 444 -30.36 9.81 -8.69
C ILE A 444 -31.48 8.90 -8.12
N PRO A 445 -32.13 9.23 -6.99
CA PRO A 445 -33.25 8.43 -6.45
C PRO A 445 -34.48 8.33 -7.37
N SER A 446 -34.63 9.27 -8.31
CA SER A 446 -35.71 9.25 -9.31
C SER A 446 -35.38 8.43 -10.57
N HIS A 447 -34.21 7.78 -10.63
CA HIS A 447 -33.81 6.92 -11.75
C HIS A 447 -33.49 5.50 -11.27
N ASP A 448 -33.57 4.56 -12.20
CA ASP A 448 -33.38 3.13 -11.97
C ASP A 448 -32.01 2.64 -12.50
N ALA A 449 -31.31 3.42 -13.34
CA ALA A 449 -29.93 3.18 -13.79
C ALA A 449 -29.23 4.48 -14.22
N ILE A 450 -27.89 4.49 -14.27
CA ILE A 450 -27.06 5.63 -14.69
C ILE A 450 -26.15 5.23 -15.87
N LEU A 451 -26.07 6.11 -16.87
CA LEU A 451 -25.15 6.01 -18.00
C LEU A 451 -24.20 7.21 -18.02
N VAL A 452 -22.89 6.99 -17.86
CA VAL A 452 -21.88 8.06 -17.95
C VAL A 452 -21.38 8.19 -19.39
N ALA A 453 -21.70 9.33 -20.03
CA ALA A 453 -21.41 9.66 -21.42
C ALA A 453 -20.01 10.28 -21.61
N CYS A 454 -18.98 9.58 -21.15
CA CYS A 454 -17.59 9.85 -21.54
C CYS A 454 -16.93 8.55 -22.01
N TYR A 455 -16.23 8.62 -23.14
CA TYR A 455 -15.57 7.45 -23.72
C TYR A 455 -14.18 7.25 -23.08
N SER A 456 -14.17 6.81 -21.82
CA SER A 456 -12.97 6.45 -21.05
C SER A 456 -13.36 5.58 -19.85
N ASN A 457 -12.38 5.05 -19.10
CA ASN A 457 -12.61 4.61 -17.72
C ASN A 457 -12.78 5.84 -16.80
N HIS A 458 -13.90 6.55 -16.96
CA HIS A 458 -14.12 7.83 -16.32
C HIS A 458 -14.27 7.66 -14.79
N PRO A 459 -13.52 8.39 -13.94
CA PRO A 459 -13.53 8.19 -12.49
C PRO A 459 -14.92 8.30 -11.85
N LEU A 460 -15.78 9.17 -12.41
CA LEU A 460 -17.20 9.31 -12.02
C LEU A 460 -17.97 7.97 -12.01
N ILE A 461 -17.63 7.01 -12.88
CA ILE A 461 -18.28 5.69 -12.90
C ILE A 461 -18.03 4.97 -11.57
N GLY A 462 -16.78 4.92 -11.11
CA GLY A 462 -16.41 4.29 -9.84
C GLY A 462 -17.04 5.02 -8.65
N MET A 463 -16.98 6.35 -8.66
CA MET A 463 -17.57 7.18 -7.60
C MET A 463 -19.08 6.94 -7.45
N LEU A 464 -19.82 6.87 -8.56
CA LEU A 464 -21.27 6.62 -8.51
C LEU A 464 -21.61 5.18 -8.09
N ARG A 465 -20.77 4.19 -8.43
CA ARG A 465 -20.95 2.78 -7.99
C ARG A 465 -20.70 2.59 -6.49
N GLU A 466 -19.75 3.33 -5.93
CA GLU A 466 -19.42 3.28 -4.50
C GLU A 466 -20.53 3.90 -3.63
N GLU A 467 -21.21 4.92 -4.16
CA GLU A 467 -22.07 5.80 -3.38
C GLU A 467 -23.56 5.49 -3.53
N PHE A 468 -23.96 4.78 -4.59
CA PHE A 468 -25.37 4.53 -4.86
C PHE A 468 -25.67 3.06 -5.22
N ASP A 469 -26.79 2.54 -4.70
CA ASP A 469 -27.29 1.17 -4.89
C ASP A 469 -28.06 0.95 -6.23
N LEU A 470 -27.65 1.60 -7.32
CA LEU A 470 -28.24 1.40 -8.66
C LEU A 470 -27.19 1.11 -9.73
N PRO A 471 -27.56 0.44 -10.85
CA PRO A 471 -26.61 0.14 -11.92
C PRO A 471 -26.02 1.39 -12.55
N VAL A 472 -24.68 1.46 -12.63
CA VAL A 472 -23.94 2.53 -13.32
C VAL A 472 -23.06 1.91 -14.39
N ILE A 473 -23.13 2.41 -15.63
CA ILE A 473 -22.29 1.96 -16.75
C ILE A 473 -21.71 3.16 -17.52
N GLY A 474 -20.49 3.03 -18.04
CA GLY A 474 -19.90 4.02 -18.95
C GLY A 474 -20.16 3.69 -20.41
N ILE A 475 -20.25 4.69 -21.30
CA ILE A 475 -20.46 4.44 -22.74
C ILE A 475 -19.29 3.69 -23.40
N MET A 476 -18.07 3.81 -22.87
CA MET A 476 -16.92 3.03 -23.34
C MET A 476 -17.11 1.55 -23.01
N GLU A 477 -17.36 1.24 -21.73
CA GLU A 477 -17.64 -0.12 -21.24
C GLU A 477 -18.77 -0.77 -22.05
N ALA A 478 -19.89 -0.06 -22.23
CA ALA A 478 -21.03 -0.55 -23.01
C ALA A 478 -20.69 -0.80 -24.48
N SER A 479 -19.99 0.14 -25.13
CA SER A 479 -19.61 0.01 -26.54
C SER A 479 -18.69 -1.18 -26.79
N LEU A 480 -17.72 -1.43 -25.90
CA LEU A 480 -16.77 -2.52 -26.04
C LEU A 480 -17.46 -3.88 -25.85
N LEU A 481 -18.38 -3.99 -24.89
CA LEU A 481 -19.18 -5.21 -24.68
C LEU A 481 -20.03 -5.53 -25.91
N VAL A 482 -20.74 -4.54 -26.46
CA VAL A 482 -21.55 -4.73 -27.68
C VAL A 482 -20.67 -5.05 -28.88
N ALA A 483 -19.55 -4.34 -29.07
CA ALA A 483 -18.64 -4.58 -30.18
C ALA A 483 -18.05 -5.99 -30.16
N ARG A 484 -17.70 -6.51 -28.98
CA ARG A 484 -17.22 -7.90 -28.84
C ARG A 484 -18.26 -8.95 -29.21
N SER A 485 -19.54 -8.67 -29.02
CA SER A 485 -20.62 -9.57 -29.47
C SER A 485 -20.79 -9.59 -30.99
N MET A 486 -20.25 -8.60 -31.69
CA MET A 486 -20.38 -8.42 -33.14
C MET A 486 -19.10 -8.78 -33.92
N GLY A 487 -17.93 -8.81 -33.28
CA GLY A 487 -16.66 -9.18 -33.91
C GLY A 487 -15.50 -9.41 -32.93
N ASN A 488 -14.40 -9.95 -33.45
CA ASN A 488 -13.21 -10.31 -32.68
C ASN A 488 -12.20 -9.16 -32.56
N GLN A 489 -12.16 -8.28 -33.56
CA GLN A 489 -11.20 -7.18 -33.65
C GLN A 489 -11.89 -5.82 -33.74
N ILE A 490 -11.66 -4.97 -32.75
CA ILE A 490 -12.33 -3.68 -32.58
C ILE A 490 -11.39 -2.55 -33.02
N GLY A 491 -11.88 -1.65 -33.86
CA GLY A 491 -11.23 -0.37 -34.15
C GLY A 491 -11.91 0.75 -33.37
N ILE A 492 -11.14 1.63 -32.71
CA ILE A 492 -11.72 2.78 -31.98
C ILE A 492 -11.33 4.08 -32.68
N ILE A 493 -12.34 4.87 -33.05
CA ILE A 493 -12.15 6.19 -33.65
C ILE A 493 -12.05 7.20 -32.51
N ALA A 494 -10.86 7.73 -32.27
CA ALA A 494 -10.61 8.78 -31.26
C ALA A 494 -10.67 10.17 -31.89
N THR A 495 -11.04 11.18 -31.10
CA THR A 495 -11.04 12.59 -31.51
C THR A 495 -9.62 13.09 -31.76
N SER A 496 -8.75 13.00 -30.74
CA SER A 496 -7.40 13.56 -30.75
C SER A 496 -6.32 12.54 -30.36
N ALA A 497 -5.06 12.84 -30.67
CA ALA A 497 -3.92 12.00 -30.28
C ALA A 497 -3.80 11.81 -28.75
N ARG A 498 -4.26 12.80 -27.97
CA ARG A 498 -4.33 12.71 -26.51
C ARG A 498 -5.40 11.69 -26.07
N SER A 499 -6.55 11.71 -26.74
CA SER A 499 -7.63 10.73 -26.51
C SER A 499 -7.19 9.31 -26.87
N VAL A 500 -6.37 9.12 -27.92
CA VAL A 500 -5.79 7.79 -28.24
C VAL A 500 -5.06 7.20 -27.03
N LYS A 501 -4.23 7.99 -26.32
CA LYS A 501 -3.50 7.51 -25.14
C LYS A 501 -4.42 7.17 -23.97
N MET A 502 -5.43 8.00 -23.74
CA MET A 502 -6.43 7.76 -22.70
C MET A 502 -7.26 6.49 -23.00
N HIS A 503 -7.63 6.29 -24.27
CA HIS A 503 -8.39 5.12 -24.70
C HIS A 503 -7.54 3.85 -24.63
N GLN A 504 -6.26 3.91 -25.02
CA GLN A 504 -5.31 2.79 -24.89
C GLN A 504 -5.19 2.33 -23.44
N ALA A 505 -5.01 3.25 -22.49
CA ALA A 505 -4.96 2.93 -21.07
C ALA A 505 -6.30 2.36 -20.56
N SER A 506 -7.43 2.99 -20.94
CA SER A 506 -8.76 2.52 -20.52
C SER A 506 -9.09 1.12 -21.04
N VAL A 507 -8.84 0.84 -22.33
CA VAL A 507 -9.06 -0.48 -22.92
C VAL A 507 -8.13 -1.51 -22.28
N GLY A 508 -6.82 -1.23 -22.24
CA GLY A 508 -5.81 -2.22 -21.89
C GLY A 508 -5.71 -2.48 -20.38
N GLU A 509 -5.61 -1.41 -19.59
CA GLU A 509 -5.31 -1.49 -18.16
C GLU A 509 -6.58 -1.57 -17.31
N ALA A 510 -7.63 -0.81 -17.65
CA ALA A 510 -8.85 -0.76 -16.85
C ALA A 510 -9.89 -1.82 -17.23
N TYR A 511 -10.07 -2.10 -18.52
CA TYR A 511 -11.05 -3.09 -18.99
C TYR A 511 -10.43 -4.42 -19.44
N GLY A 512 -9.09 -4.53 -19.53
CA GLY A 512 -8.42 -5.78 -19.94
C GLY A 512 -8.67 -6.20 -21.40
N MET A 513 -9.18 -5.31 -22.26
CA MET A 513 -9.62 -5.64 -23.62
C MET A 513 -8.57 -5.33 -24.69
N GLY A 514 -7.33 -5.04 -24.30
CA GLY A 514 -6.28 -4.54 -25.20
C GLY A 514 -6.01 -5.45 -26.40
N LYS A 515 -6.05 -6.77 -26.22
CA LYS A 515 -5.78 -7.75 -27.29
C LYS A 515 -6.89 -7.89 -28.33
N TYR A 516 -8.08 -7.36 -28.03
CA TYR A 516 -9.24 -7.39 -28.93
C TYR A 516 -9.37 -6.10 -29.74
N VAL A 517 -8.43 -5.16 -29.61
CA VAL A 517 -8.44 -3.89 -30.32
C VAL A 517 -7.37 -3.91 -31.43
N ALA A 518 -7.82 -3.90 -32.68
CA ALA A 518 -6.95 -3.84 -33.86
C ALA A 518 -6.21 -2.50 -33.97
N GLY A 519 -6.84 -1.42 -33.51
CA GLY A 519 -6.24 -0.09 -33.54
C GLY A 519 -7.11 0.98 -32.87
N ILE A 520 -6.45 2.04 -32.41
CA ILE A 520 -7.10 3.27 -31.94
C ILE A 520 -6.48 4.41 -32.73
N GLU A 521 -7.28 5.09 -33.54
CA GLU A 521 -6.80 6.08 -34.50
C GLU A 521 -7.44 7.44 -34.27
N SER A 522 -6.60 8.48 -34.32
CA SER A 522 -6.99 9.88 -34.08
C SER A 522 -7.60 10.50 -35.34
N CYS A 523 -8.67 11.27 -35.18
CA CYS A 523 -9.16 12.20 -36.19
C CYS A 523 -8.34 13.50 -36.24
N ASP A 524 -7.51 13.75 -35.23
CA ASP A 524 -6.79 15.02 -35.00
C ASP A 524 -7.75 16.22 -34.95
N LEU A 525 -8.94 16.00 -34.38
CA LEU A 525 -9.96 17.01 -34.11
C LEU A 525 -10.14 17.10 -32.60
N GLY A 526 -10.19 18.32 -32.05
CA GLY A 526 -10.65 18.52 -30.68
C GLY A 526 -12.11 18.08 -30.55
N VAL A 527 -12.55 17.78 -29.34
CA VAL A 527 -13.93 17.29 -29.13
C VAL A 527 -14.96 18.34 -29.58
N LEU A 528 -14.71 19.63 -29.30
CA LEU A 528 -15.58 20.73 -29.74
C LEU A 528 -15.49 21.02 -31.24
N ASP A 529 -14.43 20.56 -31.93
CA ASP A 529 -14.28 20.76 -33.38
C ASP A 529 -15.29 19.92 -34.17
N LEU A 530 -15.81 18.84 -33.58
CA LEU A 530 -16.87 18.02 -34.14
C LEU A 530 -18.15 18.83 -34.43
N GLU A 531 -18.43 19.85 -33.62
CA GLU A 531 -19.57 20.75 -33.78
C GLU A 531 -19.18 22.05 -34.53
N ARG A 532 -17.97 22.57 -34.30
CA ARG A 532 -17.54 23.87 -34.85
C ARG A 532 -17.16 23.82 -36.33
N LEU A 533 -16.62 22.71 -36.81
CA LEU A 533 -16.19 22.59 -38.19
C LEU A 533 -17.36 22.21 -39.12
N PRO A 534 -17.29 22.54 -40.42
CA PRO A 534 -18.30 22.12 -41.39
C PRO A 534 -18.47 20.59 -41.37
N ARG A 535 -19.72 20.12 -41.33
CA ARG A 535 -20.05 18.68 -41.20
C ARG A 535 -19.35 17.80 -42.23
N GLU A 536 -19.24 18.24 -43.48
CA GLU A 536 -18.52 17.50 -44.54
C GLU A 536 -17.03 17.32 -44.25
N ASN A 537 -16.37 18.29 -43.59
CA ASN A 537 -14.96 18.18 -43.24
C ASN A 537 -14.78 17.14 -42.12
N VAL A 538 -15.61 17.20 -41.08
CA VAL A 538 -15.61 16.25 -39.97
C VAL A 538 -15.87 14.84 -40.49
N LEU A 539 -16.93 14.67 -41.29
CA LEU A 539 -17.24 13.39 -41.93
C LEU A 539 -16.08 12.91 -42.80
N GLY A 540 -15.49 13.75 -43.64
CA GLY A 540 -14.34 13.39 -44.48
C GLY A 540 -13.17 12.80 -43.71
N VAL A 541 -12.84 13.38 -42.54
CA VAL A 541 -11.80 12.86 -41.63
C VAL A 541 -12.21 11.51 -41.04
N LEU A 542 -13.45 11.40 -40.53
CA LEU A 542 -14.01 10.13 -40.04
C LEU A 542 -13.92 9.02 -41.10
N ARG A 543 -14.35 9.28 -42.35
CA ARG A 543 -14.26 8.29 -43.45
C ARG A 543 -12.83 7.79 -43.65
N LYS A 544 -11.84 8.68 -43.56
CA LYS A 544 -10.42 8.35 -43.72
C LYS A 544 -9.92 7.48 -42.57
N VAL A 545 -10.24 7.85 -41.32
CA VAL A 545 -9.85 7.09 -40.13
C VAL A 545 -10.52 5.71 -40.10
N SER A 546 -11.80 5.63 -40.44
CA SER A 546 -12.55 4.36 -40.54
C SER A 546 -11.87 3.40 -41.51
N ARG A 547 -11.56 3.83 -42.75
CA ARG A 547 -10.85 2.97 -43.72
C ARG A 547 -9.48 2.52 -43.23
N LYS A 548 -8.77 3.38 -42.49
CA LYS A 548 -7.46 3.03 -41.91
C LYS A 548 -7.59 1.92 -40.87
N LEU A 549 -8.56 2.03 -39.95
CA LEU A 549 -8.83 1.00 -38.94
C LEU A 549 -9.30 -0.32 -39.58
N VAL A 550 -10.14 -0.26 -40.61
CA VAL A 550 -10.52 -1.45 -41.38
C VAL A 550 -9.31 -2.08 -42.05
N GLY A 551 -8.41 -1.28 -42.63
CA GLY A 551 -7.13 -1.76 -43.18
C GLY A 551 -6.17 -2.35 -42.13
N GLN A 552 -6.36 -2.03 -40.85
CA GLN A 552 -5.63 -2.63 -39.72
C GLN A 552 -6.30 -3.92 -39.20
N GLY A 553 -7.42 -4.34 -39.80
CA GLY A 553 -8.13 -5.57 -39.44
C GLY A 553 -9.30 -5.38 -38.48
N ALA A 554 -9.81 -4.16 -38.30
CA ALA A 554 -11.01 -3.93 -37.51
C ALA A 554 -12.27 -4.52 -38.20
N GLU A 555 -12.98 -5.39 -37.48
CA GLU A 555 -14.25 -6.00 -37.88
C GLU A 555 -15.46 -5.22 -37.35
N VAL A 556 -15.25 -4.44 -36.28
CA VAL A 556 -16.24 -3.54 -35.67
C VAL A 556 -15.57 -2.22 -35.32
N LEU A 557 -16.23 -1.09 -35.62
CA LEU A 557 -15.75 0.24 -35.29
C LEU A 557 -16.56 0.86 -34.15
N CYS A 558 -15.90 1.26 -33.07
CA CYS A 558 -16.51 2.04 -31.99
C CYS A 558 -16.25 3.54 -32.18
N LEU A 559 -17.30 4.34 -32.01
CA LEU A 559 -17.19 5.80 -31.96
C LEU A 559 -16.66 6.21 -30.59
N GLY A 560 -15.39 6.61 -30.54
CA GLY A 560 -14.63 6.85 -29.31
C GLY A 560 -14.90 8.21 -28.64
N CYS A 561 -16.09 8.78 -28.80
CA CYS A 561 -16.50 10.03 -28.17
C CYS A 561 -18.03 10.18 -28.18
N ALA A 562 -18.60 10.69 -27.08
CA ALA A 562 -20.03 11.00 -27.01
C ALA A 562 -20.47 12.02 -28.09
N GLY A 563 -19.59 12.97 -28.46
CA GLY A 563 -19.85 13.95 -29.52
C GLY A 563 -19.89 13.37 -30.94
N MET A 564 -19.52 12.10 -31.14
CA MET A 564 -19.58 11.43 -32.46
C MET A 564 -20.88 10.66 -32.68
N THR A 565 -21.74 10.57 -31.67
CA THR A 565 -23.00 9.81 -31.65
C THR A 565 -23.86 9.97 -32.92
N GLU A 566 -24.09 11.19 -33.41
CA GLU A 566 -24.90 11.43 -34.62
C GLU A 566 -24.21 11.07 -35.94
N MET A 567 -22.96 10.58 -35.88
CA MET A 567 -22.12 10.31 -37.04
C MET A 567 -22.12 8.82 -37.41
N LYS A 568 -22.80 7.97 -36.61
CA LYS A 568 -22.91 6.52 -36.85
C LYS A 568 -23.28 6.18 -38.29
N VAL A 569 -24.40 6.74 -38.80
CA VAL A 569 -24.89 6.46 -40.16
C VAL A 569 -23.85 6.79 -41.23
N ALA A 570 -23.15 7.92 -41.05
CA ALA A 570 -22.14 8.36 -42.02
C ALA A 570 -20.88 7.48 -42.00
N VAL A 571 -20.51 6.91 -40.84
CA VAL A 571 -19.42 5.93 -40.74
C VAL A 571 -19.88 4.59 -41.31
N GLU A 572 -21.10 4.14 -41.02
CA GLU A 572 -21.66 2.89 -41.56
C GLU A 572 -21.71 2.90 -43.08
N GLU A 573 -22.09 4.01 -43.72
CA GLU A 573 -22.08 4.14 -45.18
C GLU A 573 -20.69 3.94 -45.80
N VAL A 574 -19.62 4.25 -45.06
CA VAL A 574 -18.23 4.16 -45.54
C VAL A 574 -17.72 2.73 -45.51
N VAL A 575 -18.15 1.96 -44.51
CA VAL A 575 -17.62 0.61 -44.23
C VAL A 575 -18.62 -0.50 -44.57
N ARG A 576 -19.76 -0.13 -45.16
CA ARG A 576 -20.87 -1.04 -45.51
C ARG A 576 -20.44 -2.11 -46.49
N GLU A 577 -19.62 -1.77 -47.48
CA GLU A 577 -19.17 -2.70 -48.52
C GLU A 577 -18.16 -3.72 -47.95
N GLU A 578 -17.45 -3.34 -46.89
CA GLU A 578 -16.48 -4.14 -46.15
C GLU A 578 -17.12 -5.02 -45.06
N GLY A 579 -18.43 -4.90 -44.83
CA GLY A 579 -19.18 -5.71 -43.86
C GLY A 579 -18.92 -5.36 -42.39
N VAL A 580 -18.24 -4.25 -42.12
CA VAL A 580 -17.85 -3.82 -40.77
C VAL A 580 -19.01 -3.12 -40.07
N GLN A 581 -19.27 -3.49 -38.82
CA GLN A 581 -20.34 -2.87 -38.02
C GLN A 581 -19.85 -1.63 -37.27
N VAL A 582 -20.75 -0.69 -36.97
CA VAL A 582 -20.43 0.52 -36.20
C VAL A 582 -21.22 0.58 -34.90
N VAL A 583 -20.51 0.73 -33.80
CA VAL A 583 -21.07 0.81 -32.45
C VAL A 583 -20.97 2.24 -31.93
N ASP A 584 -22.14 2.76 -31.55
CA ASP A 584 -22.28 4.00 -30.80
C ASP A 584 -22.39 3.65 -29.32
N GLY A 585 -21.50 4.21 -28.50
CA GLY A 585 -21.45 3.92 -27.08
C GLY A 585 -22.64 4.43 -26.27
N VAL A 586 -23.31 5.50 -26.72
CA VAL A 586 -24.53 6.01 -26.08
C VAL A 586 -25.68 5.04 -26.32
N VAL A 587 -25.87 4.62 -27.58
CA VAL A 587 -26.91 3.64 -27.95
C VAL A 587 -26.66 2.30 -27.23
N ALA A 588 -25.42 1.81 -27.25
CA ALA A 588 -25.03 0.59 -26.54
C ALA A 588 -25.28 0.68 -25.03
N GLY A 589 -24.98 1.82 -24.43
CA GLY A 589 -25.19 2.09 -23.00
C GLY A 589 -26.65 2.06 -22.59
N VAL A 590 -27.53 2.67 -23.38
CA VAL A 590 -28.98 2.69 -23.11
C VAL A 590 -29.59 1.29 -23.24
N GLN A 591 -29.20 0.54 -24.28
CA GLN A 591 -29.65 -0.84 -24.46
C GLN A 591 -29.18 -1.76 -23.33
N THR A 592 -27.95 -1.59 -22.86
CA THR A 592 -27.41 -2.36 -21.73
C THR A 592 -28.07 -1.97 -20.41
N GLY A 593 -28.30 -0.67 -20.18
CA GLY A 593 -28.96 -0.13 -18.99
C GLY A 593 -30.42 -0.58 -18.81
N HIS A 594 -31.12 -0.84 -19.90
CA HIS A 594 -32.47 -1.44 -19.89
C HIS A 594 -32.47 -2.87 -19.32
N ASP A 595 -31.48 -3.69 -19.65
CA ASP A 595 -31.47 -5.12 -19.30
C ASP A 595 -31.03 -5.40 -17.85
N LEU A 596 -30.42 -4.44 -17.16
CA LEU A 596 -29.77 -4.62 -15.84
C LEU A 596 -30.77 -4.72 -14.66
N PRO A 597 -31.78 -3.84 -14.52
CA PRO A 597 -32.70 -3.90 -13.38
C PRO A 597 -33.54 -5.19 -13.32
N GLY A 598 -33.87 -5.79 -14.48
CA GLY A 598 -34.69 -7.01 -14.57
C GLY A 598 -33.98 -8.31 -14.19
N ARG A 599 -32.64 -8.31 -14.07
CA ARG A 599 -31.83 -9.50 -13.78
C ARG A 599 -31.48 -9.68 -12.29
N GLY A 600 -31.92 -8.77 -11.41
CA GLY A 600 -31.65 -8.86 -9.96
C GLY A 600 -30.17 -8.73 -9.57
N LEU A 601 -29.34 -8.17 -10.46
CA LEU A 601 -27.91 -7.96 -10.21
C LEU A 601 -27.73 -6.63 -9.44
N GLY A 602 -27.50 -6.72 -8.13
CA GLY A 602 -27.00 -5.59 -7.34
C GLY A 602 -25.53 -5.32 -7.69
N LEU A 603 -25.26 -4.18 -8.32
CA LEU A 603 -23.95 -3.86 -8.92
C LEU A 603 -23.10 -2.92 -8.07
N GLN A 604 -23.11 -3.09 -6.74
CA GLN A 604 -22.09 -2.47 -5.87
C GLN A 604 -20.73 -3.20 -5.92
N GLN A 605 -20.60 -4.31 -6.65
CA GLN A 605 -19.37 -5.13 -6.65
C GLN A 605 -18.91 -5.71 -7.99
N VAL A 606 -19.43 -5.27 -9.14
CA VAL A 606 -19.07 -5.93 -10.41
C VAL A 606 -18.87 -4.91 -11.52
N HIS A 607 -17.65 -4.86 -12.09
CA HIS A 607 -17.51 -4.30 -13.44
C HIS A 607 -18.34 -5.17 -14.38
N LEU A 608 -19.14 -4.59 -15.29
CA LEU A 608 -20.11 -5.40 -16.05
C LEU A 608 -19.44 -6.53 -16.85
N HIS A 609 -18.18 -6.38 -17.29
CA HIS A 609 -17.42 -7.45 -17.93
C HIS A 609 -17.34 -8.75 -17.10
N GLN A 610 -17.31 -8.66 -15.77
CA GLN A 610 -17.34 -9.81 -14.86
C GLN A 610 -18.76 -10.39 -14.70
N ALA A 611 -19.81 -9.58 -14.86
CA ALA A 611 -21.22 -10.00 -14.69
C ALA A 611 -21.84 -10.62 -15.95
N VAL A 612 -21.43 -10.21 -17.16
CA VAL A 612 -21.99 -10.74 -18.43
C VAL A 612 -21.36 -12.06 -18.86
N GLY A 613 -20.43 -12.63 -18.07
CA GLY A 613 -19.80 -13.91 -18.38
C GLY A 613 -18.94 -13.89 -19.64
N TRP A 614 -18.37 -12.74 -20.00
CA TRP A 614 -17.36 -12.66 -21.03
C TRP A 614 -16.00 -12.91 -20.40
N PRO A 615 -15.13 -13.70 -21.05
CA PRO A 615 -13.90 -14.14 -20.45
C PRO A 615 -13.05 -12.92 -20.16
N ASP A 616 -12.85 -12.64 -18.88
CA ASP A 616 -11.56 -12.11 -18.47
C ASP A 616 -10.51 -12.98 -19.15
N ASP A 617 -9.38 -12.42 -19.54
CA ASP A 617 -8.20 -13.23 -19.87
C ASP A 617 -7.67 -14.03 -18.66
N LYS A 618 -8.44 -14.06 -17.58
CA LYS A 618 -8.37 -14.93 -16.42
C LYS A 618 -9.39 -16.08 -16.41
N MET A 619 -10.23 -16.24 -17.45
CA MET A 619 -11.28 -17.25 -17.53
C MET A 619 -11.35 -17.96 -18.89
N GLU A 620 -10.19 -18.40 -19.38
CA GLU A 620 -10.06 -19.63 -20.18
C GLU A 620 -8.89 -20.49 -19.67
N ALA A 621 -8.61 -20.43 -18.37
CA ALA A 621 -8.05 -21.59 -17.67
C ALA A 621 -9.24 -22.40 -17.19
N GLN A 622 -9.58 -23.44 -17.96
CA GLN A 622 -10.36 -24.59 -17.49
C GLN A 622 -10.08 -24.82 -16.01
N THR A 623 -11.08 -24.67 -15.12
CA THR A 623 -11.06 -25.13 -13.71
C THR A 623 -9.65 -25.51 -13.22
N ALA A 624 -8.79 -24.50 -13.08
CA ALA A 624 -7.45 -24.70 -12.55
C ALA A 624 -7.56 -24.23 -11.12
N ASP A 625 -7.49 -25.19 -10.19
CA ASP A 625 -7.33 -24.89 -8.78
C ASP A 625 -6.28 -23.78 -8.65
N ALA A 626 -6.53 -22.74 -7.86
CA ALA A 626 -5.54 -21.69 -7.67
C ALA A 626 -4.22 -22.34 -7.23
N GLU A 627 -3.13 -22.11 -7.99
CA GLU A 627 -1.87 -22.82 -7.80
C GLU A 627 -0.79 -21.93 -7.17
N LEU A 628 0.04 -22.54 -6.32
CA LEU A 628 1.30 -22.02 -5.81
C LEU A 628 2.41 -23.03 -6.15
N VAL A 629 3.55 -22.54 -6.64
CA VAL A 629 4.70 -23.39 -6.97
C VAL A 629 5.85 -23.08 -6.01
N ALA A 630 6.36 -24.12 -5.35
CA ALA A 630 7.55 -24.08 -4.55
C ALA A 630 8.71 -24.78 -5.27
N LEU A 631 9.78 -24.04 -5.52
CA LEU A 631 11.03 -24.54 -6.08
C LEU A 631 12.06 -24.62 -4.96
N ILE A 632 12.60 -25.82 -4.76
CA ILE A 632 13.44 -26.14 -3.62
C ILE A 632 14.81 -26.53 -4.13
N PHE A 633 15.84 -25.78 -3.74
CA PHE A 633 17.23 -26.00 -4.10
C PHE A 633 17.98 -26.54 -2.89
N ALA A 634 18.28 -27.83 -2.89
CA ALA A 634 19.08 -28.42 -1.83
C ALA A 634 20.56 -28.01 -1.94
N LYS A 635 21.18 -27.77 -0.79
CA LYS A 635 22.62 -27.53 -0.66
C LYS A 635 23.39 -28.80 -0.35
N ASP A 636 22.74 -29.72 0.37
CA ASP A 636 23.26 -31.03 0.73
C ASP A 636 22.43 -32.14 0.09
N ASP A 637 22.99 -33.35 0.05
CA ASP A 637 22.26 -34.53 -0.43
C ASP A 637 21.14 -34.91 0.54
N LEU A 638 19.90 -34.79 0.08
CA LEU A 638 18.71 -35.17 0.83
C LEU A 638 18.21 -36.56 0.40
N HIS A 639 18.06 -37.48 1.36
CA HIS A 639 17.46 -38.78 1.14
C HIS A 639 15.93 -38.67 0.91
N SER A 640 15.32 -39.68 0.27
CA SER A 640 13.94 -39.59 -0.23
C SER A 640 12.90 -39.31 0.88
N GLU A 641 13.11 -39.83 2.09
CA GLU A 641 12.23 -39.55 3.23
C GLU A 641 12.28 -38.09 3.69
N MET A 642 13.44 -37.43 3.61
CA MET A 642 13.59 -36.02 3.99
C MET A 642 12.86 -35.13 3.00
N TRP A 643 12.94 -35.43 1.70
CA TRP A 643 12.18 -34.74 0.67
C TRP A 643 10.67 -34.80 0.89
N GLN A 644 10.13 -36.01 1.16
CA GLN A 644 8.70 -36.17 1.41
C GLN A 644 8.24 -35.41 2.67
N LYS A 645 9.05 -35.43 3.73
CA LYS A 645 8.77 -34.62 4.93
C LYS A 645 8.78 -33.13 4.61
N LEU A 646 9.77 -32.66 3.86
CA LEU A 646 9.89 -31.25 3.48
C LEU A 646 8.70 -30.77 2.65
N PHE A 647 8.28 -31.54 1.63
CA PHE A 647 7.11 -31.21 0.81
C PHE A 647 5.84 -31.07 1.65
N GLY A 648 5.57 -32.04 2.53
CA GLY A 648 4.44 -31.99 3.47
C GLY A 648 4.54 -30.79 4.43
N SER A 649 5.74 -30.46 4.88
CA SER A 649 5.97 -29.35 5.82
C SER A 649 5.74 -27.99 5.17
N ILE A 650 6.10 -27.82 3.89
CA ILE A 650 5.80 -26.60 3.12
C ILE A 650 4.27 -26.46 2.95
N SER A 651 3.58 -27.53 2.53
CA SER A 651 2.12 -27.54 2.38
C SER A 651 1.40 -27.18 3.69
N ASN A 652 1.82 -27.79 4.79
CA ASN A 652 1.24 -27.54 6.12
C ASN A 652 1.53 -26.13 6.61
N SER A 653 2.77 -25.64 6.43
CA SER A 653 3.15 -24.28 6.82
C SER A 653 2.34 -23.24 6.04
N TYR A 654 2.11 -23.46 4.75
CA TYR A 654 1.30 -22.54 3.93
C TYR A 654 -0.19 -22.60 4.31
N SER A 655 -0.71 -23.79 4.62
CA SER A 655 -2.08 -23.96 5.12
C SER A 655 -2.32 -23.19 6.41
N GLN A 656 -1.35 -23.26 7.34
CA GLN A 656 -1.40 -22.51 8.60
C GLN A 656 -1.27 -21.00 8.38
N HIS A 657 -0.46 -20.59 7.40
CA HIS A 657 -0.27 -19.18 7.07
C HIS A 657 -1.52 -18.51 6.50
N THR A 658 -2.34 -19.25 5.74
CA THR A 658 -3.49 -18.70 5.00
C THR A 658 -4.86 -18.93 5.65
N ALA A 659 -4.94 -19.72 6.73
CA ALA A 659 -6.17 -20.04 7.47
C ALA A 659 -7.35 -20.55 6.59
N HIS A 660 -7.06 -21.11 5.41
CA HIS A 660 -8.07 -21.57 4.46
C HIS A 660 -8.73 -22.91 4.91
N PRO A 661 -10.06 -23.09 4.80
CA PRO A 661 -10.79 -24.25 5.33
C PRO A 661 -10.29 -25.61 4.82
N ASP A 662 -9.87 -25.68 3.55
CA ASP A 662 -9.38 -26.90 2.91
C ASP A 662 -7.87 -27.12 2.99
N GLY A 663 -7.12 -26.12 3.49
CA GLY A 663 -5.65 -26.10 3.48
C GLY A 663 -5.04 -26.11 2.06
N ALA A 664 -3.72 -25.94 1.98
CA ALA A 664 -2.96 -26.18 0.76
C ALA A 664 -2.69 -27.67 0.57
N LYS A 665 -2.96 -28.18 -0.63
CA LYS A 665 -2.81 -29.59 -1.00
C LYS A 665 -1.76 -29.76 -2.08
N ILE A 666 -0.86 -30.72 -1.92
CA ILE A 666 0.15 -31.05 -2.94
C ILE A 666 -0.57 -31.66 -4.15
N LEU A 667 -0.44 -31.00 -5.30
CA LEU A 667 -0.94 -31.47 -6.60
C LEU A 667 0.07 -32.39 -7.28
N SER A 668 1.33 -31.96 -7.32
CA SER A 668 2.40 -32.73 -7.95
C SER A 668 3.76 -32.37 -7.37
N THR A 669 4.66 -33.34 -7.37
CA THR A 669 6.09 -33.15 -7.05
C THR A 669 6.95 -33.76 -8.14
N ARG A 670 7.97 -33.05 -8.60
CA ARG A 670 8.97 -33.61 -9.52
C ARG A 670 10.35 -33.03 -9.25
N PHE A 671 11.40 -33.78 -9.59
CA PHE A 671 12.76 -33.24 -9.64
C PHE A 671 13.04 -32.67 -11.01
N LEU A 672 13.45 -31.40 -11.07
CA LEU A 672 13.73 -30.72 -12.34
C LEU A 672 15.10 -31.09 -12.88
N ASP A 673 16.06 -31.41 -12.01
CA ASP A 673 17.43 -31.72 -12.37
C ASP A 673 17.71 -33.21 -12.60
N GLN A 674 16.73 -34.08 -12.32
CA GLN A 674 16.85 -35.51 -12.50
C GLN A 674 16.66 -35.91 -13.98
N ILE A 675 17.55 -36.75 -14.48
CA ILE A 675 17.36 -37.45 -15.77
C ILE A 675 16.65 -38.79 -15.46
N PRO A 676 15.56 -39.16 -16.16
CA PRO A 676 14.74 -40.34 -15.83
C PRO A 676 15.50 -41.68 -15.75
N THR A 677 16.72 -41.74 -16.27
CA THR A 677 17.57 -42.94 -16.31
C THR A 677 18.52 -43.11 -15.12
N THR A 678 18.59 -42.17 -14.17
CA THR A 678 19.53 -42.20 -13.04
C THR A 678 18.82 -42.39 -11.70
N ALA A 679 19.30 -43.36 -10.89
CA ALA A 679 18.70 -43.79 -9.61
C ALA A 679 18.96 -42.84 -8.41
N THR A 680 19.43 -41.62 -8.64
CA THR A 680 19.70 -40.62 -7.61
C THR A 680 18.55 -39.62 -7.51
N ASN A 681 18.17 -39.22 -6.30
CA ASN A 681 17.26 -38.07 -6.11
C ASN A 681 17.92 -36.80 -6.68
N GLY A 682 17.13 -35.91 -7.28
CA GLY A 682 17.61 -34.61 -7.74
C GLY A 682 17.87 -33.63 -6.58
N ARG A 683 18.68 -32.61 -6.83
CA ARG A 683 18.96 -31.47 -5.94
C ARG A 683 17.86 -30.41 -6.02
N VAL A 684 17.14 -30.32 -7.14
CA VAL A 684 16.14 -29.27 -7.40
C VAL A 684 14.76 -29.88 -7.57
N ALA A 685 13.86 -29.59 -6.63
CA ALA A 685 12.49 -30.09 -6.63
C ALA A 685 11.47 -28.99 -6.93
N GLU A 686 10.46 -29.32 -7.72
CA GLU A 686 9.25 -28.53 -7.93
C GLU A 686 8.10 -29.19 -7.18
N VAL A 687 7.40 -28.40 -6.36
CA VAL A 687 6.18 -28.79 -5.66
C VAL A 687 5.07 -27.84 -6.07
N LYS A 688 4.02 -28.36 -6.69
CA LYS A 688 2.80 -27.62 -6.99
C LYS A 688 1.78 -27.84 -5.89
N LEU A 689 1.21 -26.76 -5.38
CA LEU A 689 0.21 -26.74 -4.34
C LEU A 689 -1.08 -26.14 -4.90
N SER A 690 -2.20 -26.81 -4.67
CA SER A 690 -3.54 -26.20 -4.77
C SER A 690 -3.77 -25.38 -3.51
N VAL A 691 -4.22 -24.15 -3.71
CA VAL A 691 -4.50 -23.15 -2.68
C VAL A 691 -5.88 -22.53 -2.93
N GLY A 692 -6.47 -21.90 -1.92
CA GLY A 692 -7.81 -21.31 -2.05
C GLY A 692 -7.86 -20.04 -2.90
N THR A 693 -6.76 -19.30 -2.96
CA THR A 693 -6.62 -18.08 -3.78
C THR A 693 -5.17 -17.99 -4.25
N THR A 694 -4.95 -17.64 -5.52
CA THR A 694 -3.60 -17.53 -6.06
C THR A 694 -2.89 -16.36 -5.38
N PRO A 695 -1.77 -16.60 -4.68
CA PRO A 695 -1.03 -15.52 -4.03
C PRO A 695 -0.37 -14.63 -5.08
N THR A 696 -0.10 -13.39 -4.70
CA THR A 696 0.80 -12.48 -5.41
C THR A 696 2.26 -12.87 -5.14
N LEU A 697 3.20 -12.42 -6.00
CA LEU A 697 4.64 -12.64 -5.76
C LEU A 697 5.11 -12.00 -4.43
N ARG A 698 4.47 -10.90 -4.02
CA ARG A 698 4.75 -10.24 -2.73
C ARG A 698 4.32 -11.11 -1.55
N GLU A 699 3.16 -11.75 -1.61
CA GLU A 699 2.69 -12.67 -0.57
C GLU A 699 3.57 -13.93 -0.51
N CYS A 700 3.99 -14.45 -1.67
CA CYS A 700 5.00 -15.51 -1.76
C CYS A 700 6.28 -15.11 -1.02
N LYS A 701 6.79 -13.89 -1.25
CA LYS A 701 7.99 -13.39 -0.56
C LYS A 701 7.80 -13.26 0.95
N ILE A 702 6.68 -12.67 1.39
CA ILE A 702 6.36 -12.53 2.82
C ILE A 702 6.37 -13.90 3.50
N PHE A 703 5.79 -14.91 2.86
CA PHE A 703 5.76 -16.26 3.41
C PHE A 703 7.15 -16.91 3.40
N THR A 704 7.94 -16.76 2.33
CA THR A 704 9.33 -17.23 2.27
C THR A 704 10.22 -16.60 3.35
N ASP A 705 10.02 -15.32 3.67
CA ASP A 705 10.73 -14.62 4.76
C ASP A 705 10.18 -14.96 6.15
N GLY A 706 9.00 -15.56 6.22
CA GLY A 706 8.34 -15.92 7.46
C GLY A 706 9.12 -16.96 8.28
N PRO A 707 8.97 -16.95 9.61
CA PRO A 707 9.75 -17.79 10.51
C PRO A 707 9.59 -19.29 10.22
N SER A 708 8.42 -19.74 9.77
CA SER A 708 8.15 -21.14 9.45
C SER A 708 9.02 -21.63 8.29
N LEU A 709 9.08 -20.87 7.19
CA LEU A 709 9.89 -21.25 6.02
C LEU A 709 11.37 -20.99 6.21
N GLN A 710 11.76 -19.95 6.96
CA GLN A 710 13.16 -19.76 7.36
C GLN A 710 13.67 -20.92 8.23
N THR A 711 12.83 -21.44 9.13
CA THR A 711 13.15 -22.62 9.94
C THR A 711 13.33 -23.86 9.07
N LEU A 712 12.43 -24.11 8.10
CA LEU A 712 12.56 -25.24 7.18
C LEU A 712 13.80 -25.13 6.28
N GLN A 713 14.07 -23.95 5.72
CA GLN A 713 15.27 -23.70 4.92
C GLN A 713 16.55 -23.98 5.71
N SER A 714 16.60 -23.54 6.96
CA SER A 714 17.75 -23.78 7.84
C SER A 714 17.87 -25.24 8.26
N GLN A 715 16.76 -25.88 8.63
CA GLN A 715 16.73 -27.27 9.12
C GLN A 715 17.14 -28.27 8.03
N TYR A 716 16.65 -28.08 6.80
CA TYR A 716 16.91 -28.99 5.69
C TYR A 716 18.10 -28.54 4.82
N HIS A 717 18.71 -27.40 5.13
CA HIS A 717 19.77 -26.78 4.33
C HIS A 717 19.36 -26.64 2.84
N VAL A 718 18.21 -26.00 2.64
CA VAL A 718 17.59 -25.76 1.33
C VAL A 718 17.30 -24.28 1.14
N GLU A 719 17.18 -23.85 -0.11
CA GLU A 719 16.61 -22.57 -0.48
C GLU A 719 15.27 -22.78 -1.19
N ILE A 720 14.24 -22.05 -0.77
CA ILE A 720 12.87 -22.20 -1.28
C ILE A 720 12.44 -20.91 -1.96
N ILE A 721 12.10 -21.01 -3.24
CA ILE A 721 11.57 -19.92 -4.05
C ILE A 721 10.11 -20.22 -4.35
N LEU A 722 9.23 -19.28 -4.03
CA LEU A 722 7.79 -19.42 -4.22
C LEU A 722 7.30 -18.52 -5.35
N GLN A 723 6.49 -19.08 -6.25
CA GLN A 723 5.90 -18.35 -7.36
C GLN A 723 4.39 -18.62 -7.46
N PRO A 724 3.58 -17.59 -7.75
CA PRO A 724 2.19 -17.79 -8.16
C PRO A 724 2.13 -18.73 -9.37
N GLY A 725 1.21 -19.70 -9.38
CA GLY A 725 1.10 -20.69 -10.46
C GLY A 725 0.96 -20.09 -11.87
N PRO A 726 0.08 -19.08 -12.08
CA PRO A 726 -0.05 -18.41 -13.37
C PRO A 726 1.25 -17.73 -13.83
N LEU A 727 1.98 -17.09 -12.91
CA LEU A 727 3.25 -16.43 -13.22
C LEU A 727 4.33 -17.47 -13.58
N TYR A 728 4.42 -18.56 -12.81
CA TYR A 728 5.33 -19.66 -13.12
C TYR A 728 5.04 -20.29 -14.50
N ALA A 729 3.75 -20.43 -14.85
CA ALA A 729 3.35 -20.88 -16.17
C ALA A 729 3.70 -19.87 -17.26
N ALA A 730 3.53 -18.57 -17.00
CA ALA A 730 3.88 -17.50 -17.93
C ALA A 730 5.39 -17.50 -18.27
N HIS A 731 6.26 -17.79 -17.30
CA HIS A 731 7.72 -17.94 -17.50
C HIS A 731 8.14 -19.09 -18.44
N ARG A 732 7.21 -19.95 -18.85
CA ARG A 732 7.44 -20.93 -19.94
C ARG A 732 7.27 -20.33 -21.33
N THR A 733 6.74 -19.12 -21.41
CA THR A 733 6.63 -18.34 -22.65
C THR A 733 7.85 -17.44 -22.80
N PRO A 734 8.44 -17.32 -24.00
CA PRO A 734 9.65 -16.51 -24.18
C PRO A 734 9.38 -15.02 -23.91
N GLY A 735 10.30 -14.38 -23.20
CA GLY A 735 10.17 -13.00 -22.76
C GLY A 735 11.49 -12.24 -22.78
N LEU A 736 11.69 -11.36 -21.80
CA LEU A 736 12.89 -10.54 -21.66
C LEU A 736 13.68 -10.95 -20.42
N ALA A 737 14.96 -11.25 -20.57
CA ALA A 737 15.88 -11.53 -19.48
C ALA A 737 16.92 -10.41 -19.37
N VAL A 738 16.86 -9.67 -18.26
CA VAL A 738 17.72 -8.51 -17.99
C VAL A 738 18.69 -8.85 -16.87
N PHE A 739 19.97 -8.58 -17.08
CA PHE A 739 21.02 -8.91 -16.12
C PHE A 739 21.87 -7.68 -15.80
N ASP A 740 22.33 -7.59 -14.55
CA ASP A 740 23.53 -6.80 -14.27
C ASP A 740 24.77 -7.48 -14.89
N MET A 741 25.83 -6.69 -15.11
CA MET A 741 27.10 -7.20 -15.61
C MET A 741 28.00 -7.63 -14.46
N ASP A 742 28.49 -6.66 -13.70
CA ASP A 742 29.43 -6.81 -12.60
C ASP A 742 28.85 -7.73 -11.51
N SER A 743 29.66 -8.64 -10.98
CA SER A 743 29.27 -9.63 -9.96
C SER A 743 28.02 -10.50 -10.28
N THR A 744 27.50 -10.43 -11.52
CA THR A 744 26.33 -11.17 -12.00
C THR A 744 26.68 -11.97 -13.26
N LEU A 745 26.79 -11.36 -14.44
CA LEU A 745 27.20 -12.07 -15.67
C LEU A 745 28.71 -12.37 -15.68
N ILE A 746 29.50 -11.51 -15.05
CA ILE A 746 30.94 -11.68 -14.84
C ILE A 746 31.23 -11.70 -13.34
N GLN A 747 32.35 -12.30 -12.95
CA GLN A 747 32.70 -12.45 -11.53
C GLN A 747 33.38 -11.21 -10.92
N GLN A 748 33.87 -10.30 -11.76
CA GLN A 748 34.66 -9.15 -11.35
C GLN A 748 33.82 -7.87 -11.31
N GLU A 749 34.29 -6.90 -10.52
CA GLU A 749 33.88 -5.50 -10.55
C GLU A 749 34.80 -4.73 -11.50
N VAL A 750 34.26 -4.22 -12.61
CA VAL A 750 35.09 -3.72 -13.72
C VAL A 750 35.86 -2.47 -13.35
N ILE A 751 35.28 -1.60 -12.53
CA ILE A 751 35.95 -0.37 -12.07
C ILE A 751 37.15 -0.70 -11.17
N ASP A 752 37.08 -1.78 -10.42
CA ASP A 752 38.15 -2.25 -9.55
C ASP A 752 39.30 -2.85 -10.37
N GLU A 753 39.01 -3.62 -11.42
CA GLU A 753 40.05 -4.15 -12.30
C GLU A 753 40.76 -3.04 -13.09
N LEU A 754 40.01 -2.02 -13.55
CA LEU A 754 40.60 -0.83 -14.18
C LEU A 754 41.53 -0.11 -13.20
N ALA A 755 41.13 0.03 -11.93
CA ALA A 755 41.95 0.66 -10.90
C ALA A 755 43.19 -0.18 -10.55
N ARG A 756 43.09 -1.52 -10.51
CA ARG A 756 44.24 -2.41 -10.28
C ARG A 756 45.29 -2.31 -11.37
N ALA A 757 44.86 -2.16 -12.64
CA ALA A 757 45.77 -2.02 -13.77
C ALA A 757 46.70 -0.79 -13.66
N VAL A 758 46.30 0.23 -12.89
CA VAL A 758 47.09 1.45 -12.63
C VAL A 758 47.53 1.61 -11.17
N GLY A 759 47.36 0.58 -10.34
CA GLY A 759 47.76 0.60 -8.93
C GLY A 759 46.95 1.54 -8.03
N LEU A 760 45.71 1.86 -8.41
CA LEU A 760 44.82 2.79 -7.70
C LEU A 760 43.62 2.10 -7.02
N TYR A 761 43.64 0.77 -6.93
CA TYR A 761 42.56 -0.02 -6.33
C TYR A 761 42.15 0.46 -4.94
N ASP A 762 43.11 0.69 -4.04
CA ASP A 762 42.83 1.12 -2.66
C ASP A 762 42.10 2.47 -2.61
N GLN A 763 42.39 3.36 -3.57
CA GLN A 763 41.75 4.68 -3.64
C GLN A 763 40.30 4.57 -4.16
N VAL A 764 40.06 3.72 -5.16
CA VAL A 764 38.71 3.44 -5.67
C VAL A 764 37.86 2.71 -4.64
N ALA A 765 38.44 1.75 -3.91
CA ALA A 765 37.80 1.05 -2.81
C ALA A 765 37.41 2.02 -1.68
N ALA A 766 38.30 2.93 -1.28
CA ALA A 766 38.02 3.94 -0.26
C ALA A 766 36.82 4.84 -0.63
N ILE A 767 36.73 5.27 -1.90
CA ILE A 767 35.58 6.06 -2.38
C ILE A 767 34.29 5.23 -2.38
N THR A 768 34.36 3.96 -2.80
CA THR A 768 33.20 3.05 -2.79
C THR A 768 32.68 2.84 -1.37
N GLU A 769 33.57 2.61 -0.41
CA GLU A 769 33.20 2.47 1.00
C GLU A 769 32.62 3.76 1.58
N ALA A 770 33.22 4.92 1.28
CA ALA A 770 32.73 6.21 1.72
C ALA A 770 31.32 6.50 1.16
N ALA A 771 31.07 6.17 -0.11
CA ALA A 771 29.76 6.28 -0.74
C ALA A 771 28.73 5.35 -0.08
N MET A 772 29.12 4.10 0.24
CA MET A 772 28.25 3.17 0.97
C MET A 772 27.94 3.62 2.41
N ARG A 773 28.79 4.46 3.02
CA ARG A 773 28.58 5.11 4.33
C ARG A 773 27.80 6.44 4.22
N GLY A 774 27.56 6.95 3.01
CA GLY A 774 26.90 8.24 2.79
C GLY A 774 27.76 9.44 3.23
N GLU A 775 29.08 9.34 3.09
CA GLU A 775 30.02 10.41 3.45
C GLU A 775 30.11 11.47 2.34
N GLU A 776 30.05 12.75 2.70
CA GLU A 776 30.31 13.87 1.78
C GLU A 776 31.75 13.82 1.24
N PRO A 777 32.00 14.04 -0.08
CA PRO A 777 31.07 14.49 -1.12
C PRO A 777 30.41 13.36 -1.94
N TYR A 778 30.47 12.11 -1.49
CA TYR A 778 30.02 10.92 -2.24
C TYR A 778 28.61 10.46 -1.83
N THR A 779 27.73 11.42 -1.51
CA THR A 779 26.39 11.15 -0.96
C THR A 779 25.39 10.66 -2.00
N ASP A 780 25.63 10.91 -3.29
CA ASP A 780 24.86 10.35 -4.40
C ASP A 780 25.73 9.47 -5.33
N PHE A 781 25.09 8.53 -6.04
CA PHE A 781 25.75 7.54 -6.88
C PHE A 781 26.58 8.18 -8.01
N GLU A 782 26.09 9.27 -8.60
CA GLU A 782 26.77 9.92 -9.71
C GLU A 782 28.05 10.60 -9.24
N ALA A 783 28.01 11.30 -8.10
CA ALA A 783 29.18 11.90 -7.47
C ALA A 783 30.25 10.84 -7.15
N SER A 784 29.85 9.70 -6.55
CA SER A 784 30.75 8.58 -6.28
C SER A 784 31.35 7.97 -7.56
N LEU A 785 30.53 7.78 -8.61
CA LEU A 785 31.00 7.24 -9.88
C LEU A 785 31.99 8.20 -10.55
N ARG A 786 31.68 9.50 -10.63
CA ARG A 786 32.57 10.51 -11.21
C ARG A 786 33.91 10.58 -10.48
N ALA A 787 33.90 10.50 -9.15
CA ALA A 787 35.11 10.50 -8.35
C ALA A 787 35.99 9.27 -8.61
N ARG A 788 35.40 8.08 -8.72
CA ARG A 788 36.13 6.85 -9.08
C ARG A 788 36.65 6.89 -10.50
N VAL A 789 35.87 7.42 -11.44
CA VAL A 789 36.27 7.57 -12.85
C VAL A 789 37.41 8.58 -13.01
N ALA A 790 37.45 9.65 -12.21
CA ALA A 790 38.55 10.63 -12.23
C ALA A 790 39.92 10.00 -11.94
N LEU A 791 39.96 8.94 -11.12
CA LEU A 791 41.17 8.18 -10.83
C LEU A 791 41.68 7.36 -12.03
N LEU A 792 40.84 7.14 -13.06
CA LEU A 792 41.20 6.39 -14.26
C LEU A 792 41.88 7.27 -15.33
N HIS A 793 42.22 8.52 -15.03
CA HIS A 793 42.94 9.40 -15.94
C HIS A 793 44.32 8.81 -16.32
N GLY A 794 44.60 8.75 -17.63
CA GLY A 794 45.86 8.24 -18.17
C GLY A 794 45.93 6.72 -18.35
N VAL A 795 44.85 5.99 -18.04
CA VAL A 795 44.77 4.55 -18.33
C VAL A 795 44.77 4.34 -19.85
N PRO A 796 45.67 3.53 -20.44
CA PRO A 796 45.66 3.24 -21.87
C PRO A 796 44.38 2.53 -22.31
N THR A 797 43.78 2.95 -23.43
CA THR A 797 42.55 2.33 -23.98
C THR A 797 42.73 0.86 -24.37
N THR A 798 43.97 0.39 -24.54
CA THR A 798 44.29 -1.04 -24.73
C THR A 798 43.91 -1.90 -23.54
N ILE A 799 43.64 -1.31 -22.37
CA ILE A 799 43.19 -2.04 -21.17
C ILE A 799 41.93 -2.86 -21.43
N TRP A 800 41.04 -2.39 -22.30
CA TRP A 800 39.80 -3.12 -22.61
C TRP A 800 40.07 -4.46 -23.25
N GLU A 801 41.07 -4.57 -24.11
CA GLU A 801 41.44 -5.84 -24.73
C GLU A 801 42.05 -6.79 -23.70
N GLN A 802 42.93 -6.28 -22.83
CA GLN A 802 43.50 -7.05 -21.74
C GLN A 802 42.42 -7.57 -20.77
N LEU A 803 41.45 -6.71 -20.40
CA LEU A 803 40.33 -7.11 -19.55
C LEU A 803 39.54 -8.26 -20.19
N LYS A 804 39.18 -8.13 -21.47
CA LYS A 804 38.40 -9.14 -22.21
C LYS A 804 39.13 -10.47 -22.36
N SER A 805 40.45 -10.45 -22.58
CA SER A 805 41.21 -11.68 -22.90
C SER A 805 41.85 -12.37 -21.69
N GLU A 806 42.19 -11.64 -20.62
CA GLU A 806 43.04 -12.15 -19.55
C GLU A 806 42.43 -12.07 -18.14
N ILE A 807 41.51 -11.14 -17.88
CA ILE A 807 41.04 -10.83 -16.52
C ILE A 807 39.59 -11.26 -16.31
N ILE A 808 38.70 -10.88 -17.23
CA ILE A 808 37.27 -11.06 -17.07
C ILE A 808 36.89 -12.54 -17.25
N THR A 809 36.24 -13.08 -16.22
CA THR A 809 35.71 -14.44 -16.21
C THR A 809 34.19 -14.39 -16.12
N PHE A 810 33.50 -15.06 -17.05
CA PHE A 810 32.04 -15.20 -16.97
C PHE A 810 31.65 -16.03 -15.76
N THR A 811 30.58 -15.62 -15.10
CA THR A 811 29.98 -16.39 -14.01
C THR A 811 29.59 -17.79 -14.50
N PRO A 812 29.90 -18.86 -13.76
CA PRO A 812 29.64 -20.22 -14.22
C PRO A 812 28.18 -20.42 -14.64
N GLY A 813 27.97 -20.95 -15.84
CA GLY A 813 26.64 -21.17 -16.41
C GLY A 813 25.98 -19.96 -17.06
N ALA A 814 26.58 -18.76 -17.02
CA ALA A 814 26.03 -17.62 -17.75
C ALA A 814 25.99 -17.86 -19.28
N PRO A 815 27.08 -18.34 -19.93
CA PRO A 815 27.05 -18.62 -21.36
C PRO A 815 26.03 -19.69 -21.74
N GLU A 816 25.88 -20.72 -20.92
CA GLU A 816 24.90 -21.80 -21.11
C GLU A 816 23.47 -21.30 -20.93
N LEU A 817 23.20 -20.55 -19.86
CA LEU A 817 21.90 -19.94 -19.58
C LEU A 817 21.44 -19.10 -20.76
N LEU A 818 22.27 -18.15 -21.20
CA LEU A 818 21.90 -17.23 -22.28
C LEU A 818 21.72 -17.98 -23.60
N ARG A 819 22.58 -18.96 -23.90
CA ARG A 819 22.40 -19.80 -25.09
C ARG A 819 21.06 -20.54 -25.08
N VAL A 820 20.64 -21.08 -23.94
CA VAL A 820 19.35 -21.76 -23.80
C VAL A 820 18.20 -20.78 -23.95
N LEU A 821 18.22 -19.66 -23.22
CA LEU A 821 17.20 -18.61 -23.30
C LEU A 821 17.02 -18.09 -24.73
N ILE A 822 18.11 -17.78 -25.43
CA ILE A 822 18.10 -17.33 -26.83
C ILE A 822 17.49 -18.39 -27.75
N LYS A 823 17.88 -19.66 -27.61
CA LYS A 823 17.30 -20.76 -28.40
C LYS A 823 15.82 -20.96 -28.13
N LEU A 824 15.36 -20.65 -26.93
CA LEU A 824 13.95 -20.68 -26.54
C LEU A 824 13.20 -19.41 -26.97
N GLY A 825 13.87 -18.41 -27.54
CA GLY A 825 13.26 -17.19 -28.07
C GLY A 825 13.23 -16.01 -27.11
N TRP A 826 13.89 -16.11 -25.95
CA TRP A 826 14.03 -14.99 -25.02
C TRP A 826 14.97 -13.93 -25.59
N LYS A 827 14.63 -12.67 -25.34
CA LYS A 827 15.55 -11.55 -25.57
C LYS A 827 16.40 -11.34 -24.33
N GLY A 828 17.71 -11.17 -24.53
CA GLY A 828 18.65 -10.87 -23.44
C GLY A 828 19.06 -9.40 -23.44
N ALA A 829 19.24 -8.81 -22.26
CA ALA A 829 19.78 -7.47 -22.08
C ALA A 829 20.78 -7.44 -20.92
N VAL A 830 21.87 -6.67 -21.07
CA VAL A 830 22.78 -6.32 -19.98
C VAL A 830 22.67 -4.83 -19.66
N LEU A 831 22.34 -4.50 -18.41
CA LEU A 831 22.23 -3.13 -17.91
C LEU A 831 23.22 -2.95 -16.76
N SER A 832 24.29 -2.19 -16.98
CA SER A 832 25.43 -2.13 -16.04
C SER A 832 25.77 -0.72 -15.59
N GLY A 833 26.18 -0.58 -14.33
CA GLY A 833 26.82 0.63 -13.80
C GLY A 833 28.29 0.77 -14.20
N GLY A 834 28.87 -0.26 -14.83
CA GLY A 834 30.19 -0.26 -15.45
C GLY A 834 30.21 0.48 -16.78
N PHE A 835 31.00 -0.01 -17.75
CA PHE A 835 31.36 0.78 -18.94
C PHE A 835 31.06 0.07 -20.27
N THR A 836 30.68 0.89 -21.26
CA THR A 836 30.20 0.46 -22.58
C THR A 836 31.12 -0.49 -23.33
N PRO A 837 32.46 -0.28 -23.42
CA PRO A 837 33.32 -1.16 -24.20
C PRO A 837 33.30 -2.63 -23.76
N LEU A 838 33.09 -2.88 -22.46
CA LEU A 838 32.99 -4.23 -21.92
C LEU A 838 31.56 -4.75 -21.97
N ALA A 839 30.55 -3.91 -21.69
CA ALA A 839 29.14 -4.31 -21.79
C ALA A 839 28.76 -4.75 -23.21
N GLU A 840 29.25 -4.04 -24.24
CA GLU A 840 29.08 -4.43 -25.65
C GLU A 840 29.78 -5.75 -25.97
N TRP A 841 30.99 -5.97 -25.44
CA TRP A 841 31.68 -7.25 -25.59
C TRP A 841 30.94 -8.41 -24.91
N VAL A 842 30.41 -8.20 -23.70
CA VAL A 842 29.58 -9.19 -22.99
C VAL A 842 28.33 -9.50 -23.82
N LYS A 843 27.68 -8.47 -24.37
CA LYS A 843 26.51 -8.60 -25.24
C LYS A 843 26.82 -9.45 -26.47
N ASP A 844 27.87 -9.13 -27.19
CA ASP A 844 28.26 -9.84 -28.40
C ASP A 844 28.71 -11.29 -28.11
N THR A 845 29.43 -11.49 -27.01
CA THR A 845 29.95 -12.81 -26.60
C THR A 845 28.84 -13.75 -26.13
N LEU A 846 27.87 -13.23 -25.38
CA LEU A 846 26.74 -14.01 -24.84
C LEU A 846 25.52 -14.02 -25.77
N GLY A 847 25.51 -13.24 -26.84
CA GLY A 847 24.42 -13.16 -27.82
C GLY A 847 23.22 -12.34 -27.32
N LEU A 848 23.42 -11.39 -26.42
CA LEU A 848 22.36 -10.51 -25.92
C LEU A 848 21.90 -9.54 -27.03
N SER A 849 20.66 -9.06 -26.92
CA SER A 849 20.09 -8.10 -27.87
C SER A 849 20.41 -6.65 -27.51
N TYR A 850 20.63 -6.35 -26.23
CA TYR A 850 20.81 -4.99 -25.73
C TYR A 850 21.97 -4.90 -24.73
N ALA A 851 22.73 -3.81 -24.80
CA ALA A 851 23.72 -3.42 -23.81
C ALA A 851 23.57 -1.93 -23.49
N TYR A 852 23.50 -1.61 -22.20
CA TYR A 852 23.54 -0.22 -21.73
C TYR A 852 24.50 -0.13 -20.54
N ALA A 853 25.46 0.79 -20.63
CA ALA A 853 26.44 1.05 -19.58
C ALA A 853 26.93 2.51 -19.66
N ASN A 854 27.77 2.94 -18.71
CA ASN A 854 28.31 4.29 -18.72
C ASN A 854 29.36 4.49 -19.84
N HIS A 855 29.52 5.72 -20.29
CA HIS A 855 30.45 6.09 -21.36
C HIS A 855 31.62 6.88 -20.79
N LEU A 856 32.84 6.39 -21.02
CA LEU A 856 34.09 7.06 -20.66
C LEU A 856 34.59 7.91 -21.83
N VAL A 857 35.13 9.09 -21.53
CA VAL A 857 35.80 9.94 -22.51
C VAL A 857 37.21 9.41 -22.74
N THR A 858 37.59 9.29 -24.01
CA THR A 858 38.92 8.88 -24.44
C THR A 858 39.62 10.04 -25.17
N ASP A 859 40.93 10.17 -24.95
CA ASP A 859 41.80 11.04 -25.74
C ASP A 859 42.27 10.25 -26.98
N PRO A 860 41.77 10.58 -28.18
CA PRO A 860 42.13 9.86 -29.41
C PRO A 860 43.58 10.10 -29.85
N VAL A 861 44.24 11.17 -29.38
CA VAL A 861 45.63 11.49 -29.73
C VAL A 861 46.60 10.69 -28.86
N ARG A 862 46.30 10.57 -27.57
CA ARG A 862 47.13 9.79 -26.61
C ARG A 862 46.76 8.32 -26.54
N GLY A 863 45.52 7.97 -26.91
CA GLY A 863 45.00 6.62 -26.76
C GLY A 863 44.71 6.24 -25.32
N GLU A 864 44.33 7.21 -24.47
CA GLU A 864 44.17 7.06 -23.01
C GLU A 864 42.76 7.50 -22.55
N LEU A 865 42.32 7.04 -21.39
CA LEU A 865 41.12 7.53 -20.71
C LEU A 865 41.38 8.90 -20.10
N THR A 866 40.44 9.84 -20.23
CA THR A 866 40.60 11.19 -19.66
C THR A 866 40.19 11.28 -18.19
N GLY A 867 39.60 10.22 -17.63
CA GLY A 867 39.02 10.24 -16.29
C GLY A 867 37.68 10.98 -16.20
N GLU A 868 36.99 11.17 -17.34
CA GLU A 868 35.68 11.83 -17.39
C GLU A 868 34.61 10.92 -18.00
N LEU A 869 33.36 11.14 -17.60
CA LEU A 869 32.18 10.55 -18.24
C LEU A 869 31.68 11.45 -19.37
N VAL A 870 31.22 10.86 -20.47
CA VAL A 870 30.75 11.61 -21.64
C VAL A 870 29.55 12.49 -21.26
N SER A 871 29.70 13.80 -21.46
CA SER A 871 28.63 14.77 -21.17
C SER A 871 27.40 14.56 -22.06
N GLY A 872 26.21 14.64 -21.47
CA GLY A 872 24.92 14.45 -22.17
C GLY A 872 24.50 12.99 -22.39
N GLN A 873 25.36 12.01 -22.09
CA GLN A 873 24.95 10.60 -22.03
C GLN A 873 24.33 10.29 -20.65
N PRO A 874 23.28 9.45 -20.59
CA PRO A 874 22.65 9.10 -19.33
C PRO A 874 23.58 8.26 -18.45
N ILE A 875 23.59 8.55 -17.15
CA ILE A 875 24.27 7.70 -16.16
C ILE A 875 23.39 6.48 -15.87
N ILE A 876 23.97 5.29 -15.99
CA ILE A 876 23.26 4.03 -15.76
C ILE A 876 23.31 3.69 -14.27
N HIS A 877 22.45 4.35 -13.49
CA HIS A 877 22.18 4.07 -12.08
C HIS A 877 20.92 3.21 -11.92
N GLY A 878 20.55 2.82 -10.69
CA GLY A 878 19.48 1.86 -10.46
C GLY A 878 18.10 2.23 -11.04
N LEU A 879 17.67 3.48 -10.89
CA LEU A 879 16.43 3.95 -11.54
C LEU A 879 16.54 3.96 -13.07
N LYS A 880 17.72 4.25 -13.63
CA LYS A 880 17.93 4.17 -15.07
C LYS A 880 17.86 2.74 -15.59
N LYS A 881 18.39 1.76 -14.84
CA LYS A 881 18.24 0.33 -15.15
C LYS A 881 16.75 -0.07 -15.20
N ARG A 882 15.96 0.37 -14.21
CA ARG A 882 14.50 0.18 -14.17
C ARG A 882 13.79 0.76 -15.41
N GLU A 883 14.10 2.01 -15.77
CA GLU A 883 13.54 2.66 -16.96
C GLU A 883 13.88 1.91 -18.24
N LEU A 884 15.14 1.51 -18.40
CA LEU A 884 15.62 0.79 -19.58
C LEU A 884 14.97 -0.60 -19.69
N LEU A 885 14.81 -1.33 -18.58
CA LEU A 885 14.09 -2.60 -18.56
C LEU A 885 12.65 -2.44 -19.08
N LEU A 886 11.91 -1.47 -18.56
CA LEU A 886 10.52 -1.21 -18.99
C LEU A 886 10.45 -0.75 -20.44
N GLN A 887 11.41 0.08 -20.88
CA GLN A 887 11.50 0.55 -22.25
C GLN A 887 11.78 -0.60 -23.21
N ILE A 888 12.75 -1.47 -22.92
CA ILE A 888 13.05 -2.65 -23.74
C ILE A 888 11.85 -3.59 -23.78
N ALA A 889 11.20 -3.87 -22.65
CA ALA A 889 10.00 -4.72 -22.63
C ALA A 889 8.91 -4.16 -23.54
N LYS A 890 8.63 -2.85 -23.43
CA LYS A 890 7.65 -2.14 -24.26
C LYS A 890 7.99 -2.16 -25.75
N ASP A 891 9.24 -1.87 -26.11
CA ASP A 891 9.69 -1.83 -27.51
C ASP A 891 9.62 -3.20 -28.19
N ASN A 892 9.62 -4.27 -27.40
CA ASN A 892 9.51 -5.64 -27.89
C ASN A 892 8.10 -6.24 -27.68
N ALA A 893 7.12 -5.45 -27.22
CA ALA A 893 5.78 -5.90 -26.89
C ALA A 893 5.74 -7.10 -25.91
N ILE A 894 6.65 -7.09 -24.93
CA ILE A 894 6.76 -8.11 -23.89
C ILE A 894 6.03 -7.61 -22.65
N SER A 895 5.08 -8.40 -22.15
CA SER A 895 4.40 -8.11 -20.88
C SER A 895 5.40 -8.09 -19.71
N PRO A 896 5.28 -7.18 -18.73
CA PRO A 896 6.12 -7.16 -17.53
C PRO A 896 6.19 -8.51 -16.80
N GLU A 897 5.10 -9.29 -16.80
CA GLU A 897 5.04 -10.63 -16.19
C GLU A 897 6.02 -11.63 -16.84
N ASN A 898 6.38 -11.42 -18.11
CA ASN A 898 7.37 -12.21 -18.85
C ASN A 898 8.75 -11.56 -18.86
N VAL A 899 9.04 -10.70 -17.88
CA VAL A 899 10.37 -10.09 -17.70
C VAL A 899 11.02 -10.68 -16.45
N ILE A 900 12.26 -11.16 -16.60
CA ILE A 900 13.12 -11.54 -15.48
C ILE A 900 14.26 -10.54 -15.34
N ALA A 901 14.57 -10.17 -14.10
CA ALA A 901 15.69 -9.28 -13.78
C ALA A 901 16.60 -9.96 -12.76
N VAL A 902 17.90 -9.98 -13.04
CA VAL A 902 18.91 -10.67 -12.21
C VAL A 902 20.02 -9.69 -11.87
N GLY A 903 20.36 -9.59 -10.58
CA GLY A 903 21.47 -8.76 -10.11
C GLY A 903 21.93 -9.20 -8.73
N ASP A 904 23.06 -8.66 -8.27
CA ASP A 904 23.63 -8.94 -6.95
C ASP A 904 23.61 -7.72 -6.01
N GLY A 905 23.48 -6.52 -6.59
CA GLY A 905 23.67 -5.25 -5.90
C GLY A 905 22.38 -4.53 -5.52
N SER A 906 22.48 -3.57 -4.59
CA SER A 906 21.34 -2.72 -4.19
C SER A 906 20.89 -1.76 -5.29
N ASN A 907 21.79 -1.44 -6.23
CA ASN A 907 21.51 -0.70 -7.46
C ASN A 907 20.55 -1.45 -8.40
N ASP A 908 20.40 -2.76 -8.27
CA ASP A 908 19.54 -3.58 -9.13
C ASP A 908 18.13 -3.77 -8.58
N LEU A 909 17.92 -3.50 -7.28
CA LEU A 909 16.62 -3.61 -6.63
C LEU A 909 15.49 -2.90 -7.40
N PRO A 910 15.68 -1.67 -7.92
CA PRO A 910 14.63 -1.00 -8.69
C PRO A 910 14.24 -1.71 -9.99
N MET A 911 15.19 -2.39 -10.67
CA MET A 911 14.85 -3.16 -11.89
C MET A 911 14.25 -4.52 -11.54
N MET A 912 14.70 -5.14 -10.43
CA MET A 912 14.14 -6.38 -9.91
C MET A 912 12.69 -6.22 -9.45
N GLU A 913 12.34 -5.07 -8.87
CA GLU A 913 11.00 -4.78 -8.34
C GLU A 913 9.92 -4.70 -9.44
N VAL A 914 10.27 -4.21 -10.63
CA VAL A 914 9.31 -4.05 -11.73
C VAL A 914 9.24 -5.23 -12.69
N ALA A 915 10.19 -6.16 -12.60
CA ALA A 915 10.19 -7.37 -13.39
C ALA A 915 9.09 -8.33 -12.87
N GLY A 916 8.52 -9.14 -13.77
CA GLY A 916 7.66 -10.25 -13.40
C GLY A 916 8.32 -11.18 -12.38
N LEU A 917 9.64 -11.37 -12.50
CA LEU A 917 10.45 -12.01 -11.46
C LEU A 917 11.83 -11.36 -11.30
N GLY A 918 12.07 -10.75 -10.13
CA GLY A 918 13.37 -10.25 -9.72
C GLY A 918 14.16 -11.27 -8.88
N ILE A 919 15.40 -11.58 -9.28
CA ILE A 919 16.25 -12.60 -8.66
C ILE A 919 17.57 -11.98 -8.18
N ALA A 920 17.76 -11.95 -6.87
CA ALA A 920 19.05 -11.64 -6.25
C ALA A 920 19.97 -12.87 -6.34
N PHE A 921 20.97 -12.83 -7.23
CA PHE A 921 21.90 -13.94 -7.45
C PHE A 921 23.17 -13.77 -6.62
N ASN A 922 23.46 -14.71 -5.71
CA ASN A 922 24.63 -14.65 -4.79
C ASN A 922 24.84 -13.27 -4.12
N ALA A 923 23.75 -12.54 -3.93
CA ALA A 923 23.77 -11.14 -3.54
C ALA A 923 24.19 -10.95 -2.08
N LYS A 924 24.50 -9.72 -1.66
CA LYS A 924 24.75 -9.42 -0.24
C LYS A 924 23.46 -9.62 0.59
N PRO A 925 23.53 -9.97 1.89
CA PRO A 925 22.35 -10.26 2.71
C PRO A 925 21.25 -9.19 2.68
N LYS A 926 21.65 -7.90 2.67
CA LYS A 926 20.69 -6.78 2.57
C LYS A 926 19.90 -6.78 1.25
N VAL A 927 20.55 -7.13 0.15
CA VAL A 927 19.93 -7.21 -1.18
C VAL A 927 19.05 -8.46 -1.26
N GLN A 928 19.53 -9.60 -0.76
CA GLN A 928 18.73 -10.84 -0.68
C GLN A 928 17.43 -10.65 0.10
N HIS A 929 17.46 -9.85 1.17
CA HIS A 929 16.26 -9.56 1.96
C HIS A 929 15.27 -8.65 1.21
N ALA A 930 15.79 -7.66 0.45
CA ALA A 930 14.96 -6.69 -0.26
C ALA A 930 14.43 -7.17 -1.63
N ALA A 931 15.12 -8.11 -2.29
CA ALA A 931 14.75 -8.60 -3.62
C ALA A 931 13.52 -9.53 -3.59
N PRO A 932 12.69 -9.60 -4.66
CA PRO A 932 11.51 -10.46 -4.70
C PRO A 932 11.80 -11.95 -4.52
N SER A 933 12.96 -12.41 -4.99
CA SER A 933 13.45 -13.77 -4.82
C SER A 933 14.97 -13.74 -4.72
N LYS A 934 15.55 -14.79 -4.13
CA LYS A 934 17.00 -14.97 -4.04
C LYS A 934 17.39 -16.35 -4.53
N LEU A 935 18.51 -16.42 -5.23
CA LEU A 935 19.16 -17.65 -5.62
C LEU A 935 20.62 -17.58 -5.23
N ASN A 936 21.02 -18.36 -4.22
CA ASN A 936 22.43 -18.61 -3.95
C ASN A 936 22.82 -19.87 -4.70
N SER A 937 23.67 -19.82 -5.72
CA SER A 937 24.09 -21.01 -6.46
C SER A 937 25.50 -20.89 -7.00
N THR A 938 26.15 -22.03 -7.23
CA THR A 938 27.44 -22.08 -7.92
C THR A 938 27.32 -21.78 -9.41
N THR A 939 26.11 -21.77 -9.96
CA THR A 939 25.87 -21.51 -11.38
C THR A 939 24.62 -20.69 -11.64
N LEU A 940 24.69 -19.76 -12.60
CA LEU A 940 23.53 -19.02 -13.12
C LEU A 940 22.57 -19.91 -13.91
N LEU A 941 23.01 -21.08 -14.37
CA LEU A 941 22.18 -22.00 -15.15
C LEU A 941 20.93 -22.47 -14.36
N ASP A 942 21.02 -22.47 -13.03
CA ASP A 942 19.93 -22.82 -12.12
C ASP A 942 18.70 -21.92 -12.25
N ILE A 943 18.86 -20.72 -12.82
CA ILE A 943 17.72 -19.84 -13.15
C ILE A 943 16.74 -20.53 -14.11
N LEU A 944 17.21 -21.43 -14.99
CA LEU A 944 16.31 -22.19 -15.86
C LEU A 944 15.34 -23.08 -15.08
N TYR A 945 15.73 -23.59 -13.91
CA TYR A 945 14.82 -24.30 -13.02
C TYR A 945 13.79 -23.37 -12.40
N ILE A 946 14.17 -22.11 -12.11
CA ILE A 946 13.24 -21.07 -11.66
C ILE A 946 12.15 -20.78 -12.70
N LEU A 947 12.50 -20.88 -13.98
CA LEU A 947 11.56 -20.75 -15.10
C LEU A 947 10.87 -22.08 -15.47
N GLY A 948 11.13 -23.15 -14.72
CA GLY A 948 10.50 -24.45 -14.87
C GLY A 948 11.00 -25.33 -16.01
N TYR A 949 12.20 -25.09 -16.52
CA TYR A 949 12.87 -25.99 -17.47
C TYR A 949 13.52 -27.17 -16.75
N SER A 950 13.28 -28.39 -17.23
CA SER A 950 13.96 -29.58 -16.70
C SER A 950 15.38 -29.74 -17.29
N GLN A 951 16.24 -30.50 -16.61
CA GLN A 951 17.60 -30.79 -17.10
C GLN A 951 17.61 -31.46 -18.47
N GLU A 952 16.59 -32.26 -18.79
CA GLU A 952 16.42 -32.85 -20.12
C GLU A 952 16.18 -31.76 -21.18
N GLU A 953 15.30 -30.79 -20.90
CA GLU A 953 15.03 -29.67 -21.79
C GLU A 953 16.26 -28.77 -21.96
N ILE A 954 16.98 -28.51 -20.86
CA ILE A 954 18.22 -27.75 -20.86
C ILE A 954 19.27 -28.46 -21.73
N ASN A 955 19.46 -29.77 -21.54
CA ASN A 955 20.41 -30.57 -22.33
C ASN A 955 20.02 -30.61 -23.81
N LYS A 956 18.73 -30.75 -24.12
CA LYS A 956 18.21 -30.72 -25.49
C LYS A 956 18.43 -29.37 -26.15
N ALA A 957 18.22 -28.27 -25.41
CA ALA A 957 18.51 -26.93 -25.90
C ALA A 957 20.02 -26.71 -26.07
N LEU A 958 20.88 -27.26 -25.21
CA LEU A 958 22.34 -27.13 -25.32
C LEU A 958 22.95 -28.03 -26.41
N ALA A 959 22.28 -29.12 -26.79
CA ALA A 959 22.74 -30.00 -27.86
C ALA A 959 22.98 -29.22 -29.17
N ARG A 960 24.07 -29.56 -29.86
CA ARG A 960 24.34 -29.01 -31.20
C ARG A 960 23.30 -29.56 -32.18
N PRO A 961 22.78 -28.75 -33.12
CA PRO A 961 21.95 -29.30 -34.19
C PRO A 961 22.73 -30.39 -34.93
N LYS A 962 22.07 -31.53 -35.17
CA LYS A 962 22.63 -32.60 -36.00
C LYS A 962 22.74 -32.19 -37.45
#